data_AF-A0A367ZUX1-F1
#
_entry.id   AF-A0A367ZUX1-F1
#
_cell.length_a   1.000
_cell.length_b   1.000
_cell.length_c   1.000
_cell.angle_alpha   90.00
_cell.angle_beta   90.00
_cell.angle_gamma   90.00
#
_symmetry.space_group_name_H-M   'P 1'
#
loop_
_entity.id
_entity.type
_entity.pdbx_description
1 polymer ?
#
loop_
_entity_poly.entity_id
_entity_poly.type
_entity_poly.pdbx_seq_one_letter_code
_entity_poly.pdbx_strand_id
1 'polypeptide(L)'
;MILVWGIPSLIFWLLLGAWLHLDDQRQLDRQLEQAGALLDRLIVESWPIRHFQRRLPELQARCLGRRLPSDQLAQMVSSFEAEFPPRALRVFLFDREGRSLTPARPAEQEGAERLFAILRQPATATVELDQRQQEQIGTLLDHPRQAIDLLQGQPDRILWLPEQRDLWPDHAFFTWQPSSEEGAVAGLLALMTTGALSPDEGLREAVRFPAPWHQSISLAMISDRGPITLSTGLATDVFLACRQALASQPSGLAAAGEWLALSRRSREGELIGLVPRRTPTRAWVWALAGAHLGLVLLSLMAARLGSRHRDAQAPTPTRGSPSGWSLRARLAGLLALGIAFPLGVAGALAWLHVEEARGEILAHSRAEAINRLDRLEAGFERHLRDTELRLRRWAGEFAPRGFEPASTIRQLSDELEAGRLDQYYYVSSTARVLSWQALDDKYPGDAVRLLRLPPPERERQYRLLVARGRRPTLRDWQLISDPRPWPQRFQLLPRAGKKTHLLKILEWLSREAVNVFNVRRGFPPNPLPRSELVVSGMLQDEMGDFAKLGIAALNQLRDISGVMGNVYLFFAVLPQPDGRGDGLLLAVFEFGTIVADYLREACGTQVATAGPGLVALPRPWDFVYSYPTLEDGITWLPLQEQVRRQPDALLQTAARLGPESFDVVGRTGRRLPVSTVLAITPLDRLHAARRNVIAAAGGRLILALGFCLLLTLVTRSRLLPPLRDLADGVQAMREGRFALRLPAERTDELGRLFAAFNRAMAHLAEMQLAAVVQARLLPPPERRCGRFRLVARNQMTQATGGDFLDHHELPDGRVLIVLGDVTGHGIGAALVTAMAKEAVRELGPRFPDRPEAILETLNRLFRDVLDRALGMTCVVGLLEPATGRLRLANAAQSFPLVWRPGQPATFLETPTSYPLGLARRSQPQPLDLWLGTADGPAAIVFYTDGLVEAVDRSETPFGYTRFAAAVTAALEGGGDPGQAIFAAVRQFTEPVPWADDASVLVIQATDVVS
;
A
#
# COMPACT_ATOMS: atom_id res chain seq x y z
N MET A 1 -15.72 15.16 20.72
CA MET A 1 -14.45 15.21 19.94
C MET A 1 -13.58 13.98 20.11
N ILE A 2 -13.20 13.56 21.33
CA ILE A 2 -12.37 12.35 21.54
C ILE A 2 -13.07 11.08 21.01
N LEU A 3 -14.37 10.93 21.27
CA LEU A 3 -15.20 9.87 20.67
C LEU A 3 -15.37 9.99 19.14
N VAL A 4 -15.33 11.21 18.60
CA VAL A 4 -15.63 11.49 17.18
C VAL A 4 -14.38 11.40 16.29
N TRP A 5 -13.21 11.75 16.83
CA TRP A 5 -11.95 11.79 16.08
C TRP A 5 -10.87 10.90 16.69
N GLY A 6 -10.79 10.77 18.02
CA GLY A 6 -9.75 9.97 18.69
C GLY A 6 -9.92 8.46 18.53
N ILE A 7 -11.14 7.94 18.69
CA ILE A 7 -11.42 6.50 18.55
C ILE A 7 -11.29 6.03 17.09
N PRO A 8 -11.88 6.71 16.08
CA PRO A 8 -11.66 6.32 14.68
C PRO A 8 -10.20 6.40 14.26
N SER A 9 -9.44 7.35 14.80
CA SER A 9 -8.00 7.48 14.55
C SER A 9 -7.18 6.34 15.16
N LEU A 10 -7.53 5.93 16.39
CA LEU A 10 -6.90 4.78 17.04
C LEU A 10 -7.21 3.48 16.28
N ILE A 11 -8.47 3.29 15.89
CA ILE A 11 -8.91 2.17 15.06
C ILE A 11 -8.18 2.19 13.71
N PHE A 12 -8.03 3.35 13.07
CA PHE A 12 -7.29 3.48 11.83
C PHE A 12 -5.81 3.08 11.98
N TRP A 13 -5.10 3.53 13.03
CA TRP A 13 -3.71 3.10 13.26
C TRP A 13 -3.58 1.63 13.62
N LEU A 14 -4.54 1.08 14.36
CA LEU A 14 -4.58 -0.36 14.65
C LEU A 14 -4.85 -1.18 13.38
N LEU A 15 -5.77 -0.75 12.53
CA LEU A 15 -6.09 -1.39 11.25
C LEU A 15 -4.97 -1.21 10.23
N LEU A 16 -4.35 -0.03 10.16
CA LEU A 16 -3.19 0.23 9.31
C LEU A 16 -1.99 -0.58 9.79
N GLY A 17 -1.74 -0.63 11.09
CA GLY A 17 -0.71 -1.48 11.69
C GLY A 17 -0.96 -2.97 11.41
N ALA A 18 -2.20 -3.44 11.51
CA ALA A 18 -2.59 -4.80 11.19
C ALA A 18 -2.49 -5.11 9.68
N TRP A 19 -2.89 -4.18 8.81
CA TRP A 19 -2.81 -4.32 7.36
C TRP A 19 -1.35 -4.34 6.89
N LEU A 20 -0.52 -3.42 7.40
CA LEU A 20 0.93 -3.41 7.15
C LEU A 20 1.59 -4.69 7.69
N HIS A 21 1.12 -5.25 8.81
CA HIS A 21 1.60 -6.53 9.32
C HIS A 21 1.23 -7.71 8.40
N LEU A 22 0.00 -7.73 7.87
CA LEU A 22 -0.43 -8.74 6.90
C LEU A 22 0.30 -8.62 5.56
N ASP A 23 0.61 -7.40 5.14
CA ASP A 23 1.39 -7.17 3.92
C ASP A 23 2.87 -7.57 4.10
N ASP A 24 3.46 -7.27 5.26
CA ASP A 24 4.79 -7.76 5.64
C ASP A 24 4.83 -9.30 5.62
N GLN A 25 3.78 -9.98 6.10
CA GLN A 25 3.68 -11.46 6.03
C GLN A 25 3.62 -11.95 4.59
N ARG A 26 2.79 -11.34 3.73
CA ARG A 26 2.71 -11.71 2.30
C ARG A 26 4.01 -11.44 1.54
N GLN A 27 4.71 -10.35 1.88
CA GLN A 27 5.99 -10.01 1.28
C GLN A 27 7.08 -10.97 1.76
N LEU A 28 7.03 -11.37 3.03
CA LEU A 28 7.87 -12.43 3.60
C LEU A 28 7.64 -13.75 2.87
N ASP A 29 6.39 -14.16 2.67
CA ASP A 29 6.03 -15.40 1.96
C ASP A 29 6.58 -15.41 0.53
N ARG A 30 6.44 -14.30 -0.21
CA ARG A 30 7.03 -14.17 -1.56
C ARG A 30 8.56 -14.19 -1.55
N GLN A 31 9.19 -13.54 -0.57
CA GLN A 31 10.66 -13.58 -0.42
C GLN A 31 11.14 -15.00 -0.10
N LEU A 32 10.40 -15.72 0.74
CA LEU A 32 10.67 -17.11 1.11
C LEU A 32 10.52 -18.05 -0.10
N GLU A 33 9.47 -17.88 -0.90
CA GLU A 33 9.25 -18.68 -2.12
C GLU A 33 10.36 -18.44 -3.17
N GLN A 34 10.74 -17.19 -3.39
CA GLN A 34 11.83 -16.83 -4.30
C GLN A 34 13.19 -17.36 -3.80
N ALA A 35 13.44 -17.27 -2.49
CA ALA A 35 14.69 -17.75 -1.89
C ALA A 35 14.76 -19.29 -1.87
N GLY A 36 13.63 -19.97 -1.65
CA GLY A 36 13.51 -21.43 -1.79
C GLY A 36 13.80 -21.88 -3.21
N ALA A 37 13.19 -21.23 -4.22
CA ALA A 37 13.47 -21.52 -5.63
C ALA A 37 14.95 -21.25 -6.00
N LEU A 38 15.59 -20.28 -5.36
CA LEU A 38 17.01 -20.01 -5.56
C LEU A 38 17.87 -21.10 -4.92
N LEU A 39 17.56 -21.54 -3.69
CA LEU A 39 18.24 -22.67 -3.04
C LEU A 39 18.12 -23.98 -3.84
N ASP A 40 16.94 -24.26 -4.39
CA ASP A 40 16.72 -25.46 -5.20
C ASP A 40 17.52 -25.39 -6.52
N ARG A 41 17.63 -24.22 -7.16
CA ARG A 41 18.53 -24.02 -8.31
C ARG A 41 19.99 -24.21 -7.94
N LEU A 42 20.45 -23.69 -6.80
CA LEU A 42 21.83 -23.84 -6.34
C LEU A 42 22.26 -25.31 -6.20
N ILE A 43 21.35 -26.16 -5.70
CA ILE A 43 21.57 -27.62 -5.59
C ILE A 43 21.73 -28.25 -6.99
N VAL A 44 20.90 -27.86 -7.95
CA VAL A 44 20.97 -28.35 -9.34
C VAL A 44 22.21 -27.85 -10.08
N GLU A 45 22.63 -26.61 -9.83
CA GLU A 45 23.74 -25.98 -10.56
C GLU A 45 25.12 -26.42 -10.06
N SER A 46 25.18 -26.98 -8.84
CA SER A 46 26.40 -27.53 -8.23
C SER A 46 26.63 -29.02 -8.53
N TRP A 47 25.89 -29.58 -9.49
CA TRP A 47 25.90 -31.03 -9.78
C TRP A 47 27.25 -31.51 -10.35
N PRO A 48 27.75 -32.71 -9.95
CA PRO A 48 29.03 -33.24 -10.40
C PRO A 48 29.24 -33.30 -11.92
N ILE A 49 28.16 -33.55 -12.69
CA ILE A 49 28.20 -33.53 -14.16
C ILE A 49 28.70 -32.18 -14.67
N ARG A 50 28.16 -31.06 -14.15
CA ARG A 50 28.56 -29.69 -14.55
C ARG A 50 30.01 -29.40 -14.16
N HIS A 51 30.43 -29.87 -12.98
CA HIS A 51 31.81 -29.75 -12.54
C HIS A 51 32.77 -30.52 -13.46
N PHE A 52 32.40 -31.75 -13.83
CA PHE A 52 33.12 -32.58 -14.78
C PHE A 52 33.27 -31.89 -16.14
N GLN A 53 32.21 -31.30 -16.70
CA GLN A 53 32.30 -30.57 -17.99
C GLN A 53 33.30 -29.40 -17.92
N ARG A 54 33.44 -28.76 -16.75
CA ARG A 54 34.35 -27.61 -16.57
C ARG A 54 35.82 -28.02 -16.44
N ARG A 55 36.11 -29.13 -15.75
CA ARG A 55 37.49 -29.56 -15.42
C ARG A 55 38.12 -30.46 -16.48
N LEU A 56 37.29 -31.13 -17.28
CA LEU A 56 37.74 -32.06 -18.31
C LEU A 56 38.67 -31.42 -19.37
N PRO A 57 38.44 -30.18 -19.85
CA PRO A 57 39.39 -29.49 -20.72
C PRO A 57 40.76 -29.25 -20.08
N GLU A 58 40.81 -29.06 -18.75
CA GLU A 58 42.09 -28.90 -18.03
C GLU A 58 42.86 -30.22 -17.97
N LEU A 59 42.18 -31.33 -17.73
CA LEU A 59 42.79 -32.66 -17.77
C LEU A 59 43.32 -32.94 -19.18
N GLN A 60 42.48 -32.74 -20.21
CA GLN A 60 42.84 -32.86 -21.62
C GLN A 60 44.10 -32.04 -21.95
N ALA A 61 44.12 -30.75 -21.61
CA ALA A 61 45.26 -29.86 -21.90
C ALA A 61 46.56 -30.25 -21.18
N ARG A 62 46.45 -30.96 -20.05
CA ARG A 62 47.61 -31.43 -19.27
C ARG A 62 48.16 -32.75 -19.74
N CYS A 63 47.35 -33.63 -20.35
CA CYS A 63 47.79 -34.97 -20.76
C CYS A 63 47.87 -35.17 -22.28
N LEU A 64 46.87 -34.73 -23.07
CA LEU A 64 46.82 -35.00 -24.51
C LEU A 64 48.01 -34.40 -25.26
N GLY A 65 48.56 -35.18 -26.18
CA GLY A 65 49.71 -34.81 -27.01
C GLY A 65 51.05 -34.76 -26.28
N ARG A 66 51.11 -35.13 -24.99
CA ARG A 66 52.35 -35.12 -24.20
C ARG A 66 52.83 -36.53 -23.88
N ARG A 67 54.15 -36.70 -23.86
CA ARG A 67 54.80 -37.91 -23.33
C ARG A 67 55.13 -37.71 -21.85
N LEU A 68 54.44 -38.44 -20.99
CA LEU A 68 54.61 -38.38 -19.54
C LEU A 68 54.93 -39.79 -19.00
N PRO A 69 55.77 -39.92 -17.95
CA PRO A 69 56.00 -41.21 -17.30
C PRO A 69 54.69 -41.81 -16.76
N SER A 70 54.56 -43.14 -16.81
CA SER A 70 53.34 -43.86 -16.40
C SER A 70 52.91 -43.53 -14.96
N ASP A 71 53.86 -43.33 -14.05
CA ASP A 71 53.57 -42.95 -12.65
C ASP A 71 52.92 -41.56 -12.54
N GLN A 72 53.34 -40.60 -13.38
CA GLN A 72 52.75 -39.26 -13.41
C GLN A 72 51.36 -39.27 -14.02
N LEU A 73 51.14 -40.05 -15.07
CA LEU A 73 49.81 -40.23 -15.68
C LEU A 73 48.84 -40.88 -14.69
N ALA A 74 49.28 -41.94 -14.00
CA ALA A 74 48.49 -42.60 -12.97
C ALA A 74 48.15 -41.65 -11.81
N GLN A 75 49.12 -40.85 -11.35
CA GLN A 75 48.89 -39.86 -10.31
C GLN A 75 47.93 -38.74 -10.76
N MET A 76 48.05 -38.26 -12.00
CA MET A 76 47.15 -37.23 -12.55
C MET A 76 45.71 -37.72 -12.63
N VAL A 77 45.50 -38.93 -13.14
CA VAL A 77 44.17 -39.53 -13.26
C VAL A 77 43.59 -39.84 -11.88
N SER A 78 44.37 -40.43 -10.97
CA SER A 78 43.94 -40.67 -9.59
C SER A 78 43.60 -39.37 -8.85
N SER A 79 44.39 -38.31 -9.03
CA SER A 79 44.10 -36.99 -8.44
C SER A 79 42.80 -36.38 -8.99
N PHE A 80 42.53 -36.58 -10.28
CA PHE A 80 41.31 -36.10 -10.93
C PHE A 80 40.08 -36.92 -10.52
N GLU A 81 40.18 -38.25 -10.48
CA GLU A 81 39.12 -39.14 -10.00
C GLU A 81 38.80 -38.88 -8.53
N ALA A 82 39.80 -38.52 -7.71
CA ALA A 82 39.62 -38.14 -6.31
C ALA A 82 38.86 -36.81 -6.11
N GLU A 83 38.70 -35.98 -7.15
CA GLU A 83 37.81 -34.79 -7.11
C GLU A 83 36.32 -35.19 -7.08
N PHE A 84 35.98 -36.47 -7.34
CA PHE A 84 34.61 -36.98 -7.41
C PHE A 84 34.35 -38.10 -6.38
N PRO A 85 33.07 -38.41 -6.07
CA PRO A 85 32.74 -39.52 -5.19
C PRO A 85 33.30 -40.87 -5.68
N PRO A 86 33.63 -41.81 -4.78
CA PRO A 86 34.19 -43.10 -5.17
C PRO A 86 33.26 -43.83 -6.14
N ARG A 87 33.80 -44.34 -7.25
CA ARG A 87 33.05 -45.04 -8.33
C ARG A 87 32.14 -44.15 -9.19
N ALA A 88 32.05 -42.85 -8.92
CA ALA A 88 31.22 -41.94 -9.73
C ALA A 88 31.89 -41.57 -11.06
N LEU A 89 33.22 -41.61 -11.14
CA LEU A 89 33.99 -41.28 -12.33
C LEU A 89 35.16 -42.25 -12.52
N ARG A 90 35.36 -42.69 -13.76
CA ARG A 90 36.53 -43.46 -14.20
C ARG A 90 37.13 -42.85 -15.45
N VAL A 91 38.44 -42.66 -15.49
CA VAL A 91 39.16 -42.07 -16.63
C VAL A 91 40.25 -43.02 -17.12
N PHE A 92 40.29 -43.22 -18.43
CA PHE A 92 41.28 -44.01 -19.14
C PHE A 92 42.02 -43.11 -20.13
N LEU A 93 43.34 -43.23 -20.16
CA LEU A 93 44.20 -42.53 -21.14
C LEU A 93 44.79 -43.56 -22.10
N PHE A 94 44.91 -43.22 -23.38
CA PHE A 94 45.36 -44.13 -24.42
C PHE A 94 46.52 -43.57 -25.23
N ASP A 95 47.42 -44.46 -25.65
CA ASP A 95 48.45 -44.14 -26.65
C ASP A 95 47.89 -44.15 -28.08
N ARG A 96 48.78 -43.94 -29.06
CA ARG A 96 48.41 -43.93 -30.48
C ARG A 96 47.89 -45.30 -30.95
N GLU A 97 48.42 -46.39 -30.41
CA GLU A 97 48.04 -47.75 -30.76
C GLU A 97 46.69 -48.13 -30.12
N GLY A 98 46.20 -47.34 -29.16
CA GLY A 98 44.95 -47.54 -28.44
C GLY A 98 45.11 -48.40 -27.17
N ARG A 99 46.35 -48.53 -26.67
CA ARG A 99 46.65 -49.23 -25.41
C ARG A 99 46.45 -48.28 -24.25
N SER A 100 45.91 -48.80 -23.14
CA SER A 100 45.68 -48.00 -21.93
C SER A 100 47.01 -47.66 -21.26
N LEU A 101 47.25 -46.37 -21.06
CA LEU A 101 48.39 -45.82 -20.31
C LEU A 101 48.08 -45.69 -18.81
N THR A 102 46.82 -45.88 -18.42
CA THR A 102 46.34 -45.81 -17.04
C THR A 102 46.13 -47.20 -16.44
N PRO A 103 46.53 -47.43 -15.17
CA PRO A 103 46.32 -48.71 -14.51
C PRO A 103 44.82 -48.96 -14.19
N ALA A 104 44.29 -50.08 -14.65
CA ALA A 104 42.94 -50.57 -14.35
C ALA A 104 42.95 -52.10 -14.13
N ARG A 105 41.81 -52.68 -13.74
CA ARG A 105 41.70 -54.14 -13.64
C ARG A 105 41.83 -54.75 -15.04
N PRO A 106 42.41 -55.96 -15.19
CA PRO A 106 42.65 -56.55 -16.52
C PRO A 106 41.40 -56.58 -17.43
N ALA A 107 40.25 -56.93 -16.87
CA ALA A 107 38.98 -56.97 -17.62
C ALA A 107 38.47 -55.57 -18.01
N GLU A 108 38.54 -54.59 -17.11
CA GLU A 108 38.15 -53.20 -17.40
C GLU A 108 39.09 -52.55 -18.42
N GLN A 109 40.39 -52.88 -18.36
CA GLN A 109 41.38 -52.39 -19.30
C GLN A 109 41.15 -52.98 -20.70
N GLU A 110 40.94 -54.29 -20.79
CA GLU A 110 40.62 -54.96 -22.07
C GLU A 110 39.33 -54.41 -22.69
N GLY A 111 38.29 -54.20 -21.86
CA GLY A 111 37.05 -53.55 -22.28
C GLY A 111 37.26 -52.11 -22.75
N ALA A 112 38.08 -51.32 -22.05
CA ALA A 112 38.33 -49.91 -22.35
C ALA A 112 39.13 -49.75 -23.64
N GLU A 113 40.19 -50.54 -23.82
CA GLU A 113 40.99 -50.59 -25.05
C GLU A 113 40.15 -51.03 -26.24
N ARG A 114 39.25 -52.02 -26.05
CA ARG A 114 38.36 -52.49 -27.12
C ARG A 114 37.31 -51.46 -27.50
N LEU A 115 36.67 -50.83 -26.51
CA LEU A 115 35.72 -49.75 -26.73
C LEU A 115 36.39 -48.56 -27.42
N PHE A 116 37.57 -48.13 -26.93
CA PHE A 116 38.33 -47.04 -27.52
C PHE A 116 38.77 -47.34 -28.96
N ALA A 117 39.17 -48.58 -29.24
CA ALA A 117 39.54 -49.02 -30.58
C ALA A 117 38.37 -49.00 -31.59
N ILE A 118 37.13 -49.07 -31.12
CA ILE A 118 35.91 -48.92 -31.92
C ILE A 118 35.57 -47.44 -32.06
N LEU A 119 35.59 -46.67 -30.97
CA LEU A 119 35.24 -45.24 -30.98
C LEU A 119 36.19 -44.38 -31.83
N ARG A 120 37.45 -44.80 -32.00
CA ARG A 120 38.41 -44.13 -32.90
C ARG A 120 38.18 -44.40 -34.39
N GLN A 121 37.32 -45.36 -34.74
CA GLN A 121 36.99 -45.63 -36.14
C GLN A 121 36.08 -44.51 -36.68
N PRO A 122 36.14 -44.20 -37.98
CA PRO A 122 35.22 -43.24 -38.57
C PRO A 122 33.76 -43.67 -38.34
N ALA A 123 32.87 -42.70 -38.10
CA ALA A 123 31.46 -42.93 -37.71
C ALA A 123 30.62 -43.70 -38.73
N THR A 124 31.16 -43.86 -39.93
CA THR A 124 30.59 -44.57 -41.07
C THR A 124 30.85 -46.07 -41.07
N ALA A 125 31.79 -46.56 -40.26
CA ALA A 125 32.04 -47.98 -40.11
C ALA A 125 30.82 -48.65 -39.43
N THR A 126 30.17 -49.59 -40.11
CA THR A 126 29.10 -50.39 -39.50
C THR A 126 29.75 -51.32 -38.48
N VAL A 127 29.56 -51.03 -37.19
CA VAL A 127 30.16 -51.82 -36.12
C VAL A 127 29.26 -53.02 -35.83
N GLU A 128 29.59 -54.17 -36.41
CA GLU A 128 29.05 -55.45 -35.93
C GLU A 128 29.92 -55.94 -34.77
N LEU A 129 29.32 -56.02 -33.57
CA LEU A 129 29.98 -56.56 -32.39
C LEU A 129 29.77 -58.07 -32.33
N ASP A 130 30.84 -58.83 -32.43
CA ASP A 130 30.83 -60.27 -32.13
C ASP A 130 30.55 -60.51 -30.62
N GLN A 131 30.18 -61.74 -30.27
CA GLN A 131 29.79 -62.09 -28.89
C GLN A 131 30.91 -61.79 -27.88
N ARG A 132 32.17 -62.01 -28.26
CA ARG A 132 33.33 -61.77 -27.40
C ARG A 132 33.57 -60.27 -27.18
N GLN A 133 33.38 -59.45 -28.20
CA GLN A 133 33.44 -57.99 -28.11
C GLN A 133 32.33 -57.43 -27.24
N GLN A 134 31.11 -57.99 -27.34
CA GLN A 134 30.01 -57.62 -26.47
C GLN A 134 30.30 -57.96 -25.01
N GLU A 135 30.87 -59.15 -24.73
CA GLU A 135 31.26 -59.56 -23.38
C GLU A 135 32.41 -58.71 -22.81
N GLN A 136 33.41 -58.35 -23.62
CA GLN A 136 34.54 -57.51 -23.20
C GLN A 136 34.12 -56.07 -22.88
N ILE A 137 33.34 -55.43 -23.75
CA ILE A 137 32.85 -54.04 -23.53
C ILE A 137 31.73 -54.03 -22.48
N GLY A 138 31.00 -55.14 -22.38
CA GLY A 138 30.03 -55.44 -21.32
C GLY A 138 30.62 -55.46 -19.91
N THR A 139 31.94 -55.28 -19.73
CA THR A 139 32.56 -55.04 -18.42
C THR A 139 32.53 -53.57 -17.99
N LEU A 140 32.30 -52.64 -18.93
CA LEU A 140 32.27 -51.20 -18.71
C LEU A 140 30.90 -50.54 -18.92
N LEU A 141 30.09 -51.09 -19.85
CA LEU A 141 28.76 -50.56 -20.21
C LEU A 141 27.73 -51.70 -20.28
N ASP A 142 26.51 -51.49 -19.79
CA ASP A 142 25.45 -52.54 -19.75
C ASP A 142 24.85 -52.78 -21.15
N HIS A 143 24.75 -51.72 -21.95
CA HIS A 143 24.32 -51.77 -23.35
C HIS A 143 25.42 -51.25 -24.30
N PRO A 144 26.46 -52.06 -24.60
CA PRO A 144 27.63 -51.65 -25.38
C PRO A 144 27.29 -51.07 -26.76
N ARG A 145 26.35 -51.69 -27.49
CA ARG A 145 26.01 -51.30 -28.85
C ARG A 145 25.39 -49.92 -28.92
N GLN A 146 24.39 -49.66 -28.09
CA GLN A 146 23.71 -48.35 -28.03
C GLN A 146 24.66 -47.24 -27.59
N ALA A 147 25.53 -47.53 -26.60
CA ALA A 147 26.51 -46.55 -26.14
C ALA A 147 27.55 -46.23 -27.22
N ILE A 148 28.00 -47.23 -27.99
CA ILE A 148 28.88 -47.03 -29.14
C ILE A 148 28.18 -46.19 -30.20
N ASP A 149 26.95 -46.52 -30.59
CA ASP A 149 26.19 -45.78 -31.60
C ASP A 149 26.01 -44.29 -31.24
N LEU A 150 25.94 -43.96 -29.94
CA LEU A 150 25.84 -42.58 -29.44
C LEU A 150 27.18 -41.86 -29.37
N LEU A 151 28.24 -42.55 -28.94
CA LEU A 151 29.57 -41.97 -28.74
C LEU A 151 30.37 -41.84 -30.05
N GLN A 152 30.12 -42.72 -31.01
CA GLN A 152 30.84 -42.75 -32.28
C GLN A 152 30.53 -41.49 -33.10
N GLY A 153 31.59 -40.82 -33.59
CA GLY A 153 31.46 -39.55 -34.32
C GLY A 153 31.18 -38.31 -33.47
N GLN A 154 31.18 -38.42 -32.14
CA GLN A 154 30.94 -37.29 -31.21
C GLN A 154 32.11 -37.10 -30.21
N PRO A 155 33.36 -36.91 -30.67
CA PRO A 155 34.47 -36.62 -29.76
C PRO A 155 34.30 -35.26 -29.08
N ASP A 156 34.93 -35.10 -27.91
CA ASP A 156 34.95 -33.87 -27.11
C ASP A 156 33.57 -33.42 -26.58
N ARG A 157 32.59 -34.32 -26.57
CA ARG A 157 31.25 -34.08 -26.02
C ARG A 157 30.95 -35.05 -24.89
N ILE A 158 30.26 -34.54 -23.87
CA ILE A 158 29.71 -35.37 -22.81
C ILE A 158 28.32 -35.80 -23.27
N LEU A 159 28.11 -37.10 -23.36
CA LEU A 159 26.90 -37.69 -23.85
C LEU A 159 26.23 -38.49 -22.75
N TRP A 160 24.92 -38.34 -22.65
CA TRP A 160 24.08 -39.18 -21.80
C TRP A 160 23.83 -40.51 -22.52
N LEU A 161 24.03 -41.61 -21.81
CA LEU A 161 23.81 -42.97 -22.27
C LEU A 161 22.47 -43.47 -21.71
N PRO A 162 21.39 -43.49 -22.51
CA PRO A 162 20.10 -44.00 -22.08
C PRO A 162 20.16 -45.50 -21.77
N GLU A 163 19.18 -45.98 -21.00
CA GLU A 163 18.93 -47.42 -20.72
C GLU A 163 19.98 -48.16 -19.87
N GLN A 164 20.93 -47.48 -19.23
CA GLN A 164 21.87 -48.11 -18.29
C GLN A 164 21.20 -48.49 -16.96
N ARG A 165 21.54 -49.65 -16.39
CA ARG A 165 21.14 -50.03 -15.02
C ARG A 165 21.83 -49.14 -13.98
N ASP A 166 21.16 -48.96 -12.84
CA ASP A 166 21.75 -48.34 -11.65
C ASP A 166 23.08 -49.04 -11.33
N LEU A 167 24.17 -48.27 -11.22
CA LEU A 167 25.58 -48.66 -11.04
C LEU A 167 26.46 -48.69 -12.32
N TRP A 168 25.89 -48.55 -13.52
CA TRP A 168 26.66 -48.43 -14.77
C TRP A 168 26.82 -46.98 -15.23
N PRO A 169 27.89 -46.64 -15.96
CA PRO A 169 28.12 -45.27 -16.44
C PRO A 169 26.98 -44.81 -17.34
N ASP A 170 26.29 -43.76 -16.92
CA ASP A 170 25.16 -43.14 -17.64
C ASP A 170 25.59 -41.88 -18.40
N HIS A 171 26.84 -41.44 -18.22
CA HIS A 171 27.46 -40.41 -19.04
C HIS A 171 28.85 -40.85 -19.47
N ALA A 172 29.21 -40.51 -20.71
CA ALA A 172 30.54 -40.78 -21.23
C ALA A 172 31.08 -39.59 -22.01
N PHE A 173 32.40 -39.50 -22.00
CA PHE A 173 33.18 -38.54 -22.77
C PHE A 173 34.34 -39.26 -23.43
N PHE A 174 34.54 -39.00 -24.71
CA PHE A 174 35.64 -39.55 -25.47
C PHE A 174 36.31 -38.44 -26.27
N THR A 175 37.63 -38.51 -26.38
CA THR A 175 38.43 -37.64 -27.22
C THR A 175 39.57 -38.43 -27.82
N TRP A 176 39.90 -38.12 -29.07
CA TRP A 176 40.97 -38.76 -29.81
C TRP A 176 41.68 -37.72 -30.67
N GLN A 177 42.98 -37.56 -30.43
CA GLN A 177 43.85 -36.68 -31.18
C GLN A 177 45.06 -37.47 -31.65
N PRO A 178 45.18 -37.76 -32.96
CA PRO A 178 46.30 -38.52 -33.48
C PRO A 178 47.61 -37.74 -33.28
N SER A 179 48.50 -38.28 -32.44
CA SER A 179 49.84 -37.73 -32.18
C SER A 179 50.89 -38.39 -33.08
N SER A 180 51.88 -37.62 -33.52
CA SER A 180 53.05 -38.11 -34.26
C SER A 180 54.14 -38.70 -33.35
N GLU A 181 54.10 -38.43 -32.04
CA GLU A 181 55.10 -38.88 -31.07
C GLU A 181 54.74 -40.23 -30.42
N GLU A 182 55.69 -41.17 -30.45
CA GLU A 182 55.54 -42.51 -29.88
C GLU A 182 55.51 -42.45 -28.33
N GLY A 183 54.47 -43.05 -27.73
CA GLY A 183 54.25 -43.03 -26.27
C GLY A 183 53.62 -41.75 -25.72
N ALA A 184 53.15 -40.82 -26.57
CA ALA A 184 52.33 -39.69 -26.14
C ALA A 184 50.87 -40.12 -25.91
N VAL A 185 50.17 -39.45 -24.99
CA VAL A 185 48.73 -39.65 -24.80
C VAL A 185 48.00 -39.12 -26.04
N ALA A 186 47.37 -40.01 -26.79
CA ALA A 186 46.61 -39.70 -27.99
C ALA A 186 45.09 -39.75 -27.77
N GLY A 187 44.64 -40.32 -26.66
CA GLY A 187 43.23 -40.53 -26.38
C GLY A 187 42.86 -40.42 -24.91
N LEU A 188 41.61 -40.05 -24.65
CA LEU A 188 41.02 -40.08 -23.30
C LEU A 188 39.57 -40.56 -23.39
N LEU A 189 39.19 -41.50 -22.53
CA LEU A 189 37.82 -41.94 -22.30
C LEU A 189 37.50 -41.73 -20.83
N ALA A 190 36.39 -41.06 -20.54
CA ALA A 190 35.91 -40.87 -19.19
C ALA A 190 34.45 -41.33 -19.09
N LEU A 191 34.17 -42.17 -18.10
CA LEU A 191 32.89 -42.80 -17.84
C LEU A 191 32.39 -42.36 -16.48
N MET A 192 31.18 -41.82 -16.40
CA MET A 192 30.58 -41.29 -15.18
C MET A 192 29.25 -41.97 -14.90
N THR A 193 29.01 -42.28 -13.63
CA THR A 193 27.79 -42.92 -13.14
C THR A 193 27.07 -41.98 -12.20
N THR A 194 26.00 -41.32 -12.67
CA THR A 194 25.22 -40.40 -11.85
C THR A 194 24.29 -41.13 -10.88
N GLY A 195 23.86 -42.35 -11.21
CA GLY A 195 23.15 -43.24 -10.27
C GLY A 195 23.96 -43.69 -9.06
N ALA A 196 25.30 -43.56 -9.09
CA ALA A 196 26.17 -43.79 -7.94
C ALA A 196 26.20 -42.58 -6.98
N LEU A 197 25.53 -41.48 -7.32
CA LEU A 197 25.39 -40.29 -6.51
C LEU A 197 24.07 -40.36 -5.73
N SER A 198 24.14 -40.44 -4.40
CA SER A 198 22.97 -40.24 -3.55
C SER A 198 22.57 -38.76 -3.50
N PRO A 199 21.29 -38.43 -3.20
CA PRO A 199 20.89 -37.05 -2.91
C PRO A 199 21.70 -36.40 -1.78
N ASP A 200 22.20 -37.21 -0.83
CA ASP A 200 23.06 -36.78 0.27
C ASP A 200 24.48 -36.41 -0.22
N GLU A 201 25.04 -37.16 -1.19
CA GLU A 201 26.33 -36.86 -1.82
C GLU A 201 26.27 -35.67 -2.77
N GLY A 202 25.15 -35.46 -3.49
CA GLY A 202 24.95 -34.25 -4.29
C GLY A 202 24.96 -32.97 -3.46
N LEU A 203 24.41 -33.02 -2.24
CA LEU A 203 24.47 -31.93 -1.26
C LEU A 203 25.90 -31.73 -0.70
N ARG A 204 26.65 -32.81 -0.46
CA ARG A 204 28.08 -32.75 -0.09
C ARG A 204 28.97 -32.17 -1.18
N GLU A 205 28.67 -32.41 -2.45
CA GLU A 205 29.44 -31.83 -3.56
C GLU A 205 29.13 -30.35 -3.77
N ALA A 206 27.87 -29.93 -3.54
CA ALA A 206 27.52 -28.51 -3.47
C ALA A 206 28.27 -27.75 -2.36
N VAL A 207 28.64 -28.46 -1.28
CA VAL A 207 29.48 -27.96 -0.18
C VAL A 207 30.96 -27.86 -0.57
N ARG A 208 31.51 -28.85 -1.26
CA ARG A 208 32.93 -28.89 -1.65
C ARG A 208 33.27 -27.90 -2.76
N PHE A 209 32.32 -27.59 -3.64
CA PHE A 209 32.56 -26.78 -4.84
C PHE A 209 31.58 -25.60 -4.98
N PRO A 210 31.56 -24.63 -4.04
CA PRO A 210 30.67 -23.48 -4.12
C PRO A 210 30.99 -22.60 -5.33
N ALA A 211 29.98 -22.26 -6.15
CA ALA A 211 30.21 -21.38 -7.29
C ALA A 211 30.39 -19.89 -6.87
N PRO A 212 31.22 -19.10 -7.58
CA PRO A 212 31.63 -17.76 -7.15
C PRO A 212 30.55 -16.66 -7.22
N TRP A 213 29.36 -16.94 -7.78
CA TRP A 213 28.26 -15.97 -7.96
C TRP A 213 27.19 -16.05 -6.86
N HIS A 214 27.40 -16.85 -5.82
CA HIS A 214 26.45 -17.06 -4.72
C HIS A 214 26.56 -16.05 -3.56
N GLN A 215 27.08 -14.85 -3.80
CA GLN A 215 27.27 -13.83 -2.75
C GLN A 215 25.96 -13.32 -2.12
N SER A 216 24.82 -13.62 -2.72
CA SER A 216 23.48 -13.22 -2.29
C SER A 216 22.81 -14.19 -1.31
N ILE A 217 23.35 -15.41 -1.13
CA ILE A 217 22.89 -16.38 -0.12
C ILE A 217 24.09 -16.93 0.64
N SER A 218 24.03 -16.84 1.97
CA SER A 218 25.05 -17.42 2.84
C SER A 218 24.66 -18.85 3.19
N LEU A 219 25.53 -19.81 2.87
CA LEU A 219 25.24 -21.23 3.00
C LEU A 219 26.06 -21.85 4.15
N ALA A 220 25.44 -22.69 4.96
CA ALA A 220 26.14 -23.54 5.91
C ALA A 220 25.52 -24.94 5.95
N MET A 221 26.34 -25.97 6.03
CA MET A 221 25.89 -27.33 6.29
C MET A 221 26.16 -27.67 7.75
N ILE A 222 25.13 -28.12 8.44
CA ILE A 222 25.26 -28.53 9.84
C ILE A 222 25.17 -30.05 9.90
N SER A 223 26.33 -30.66 10.13
CA SER A 223 26.48 -32.09 10.30
C SER A 223 26.55 -32.47 11.79
N ASP A 224 26.45 -33.76 12.07
CA ASP A 224 26.78 -34.42 13.34
C ASP A 224 28.24 -34.19 13.78
N ARG A 225 29.16 -33.85 12.85
CA ARG A 225 30.55 -33.49 13.14
C ARG A 225 30.79 -31.99 13.38
N GLY A 226 29.75 -31.16 13.32
CA GLY A 226 29.81 -29.71 13.51
C GLY A 226 29.40 -28.89 12.28
N PRO A 227 29.29 -27.55 12.43
CA PRO A 227 28.88 -26.65 11.35
C PRO A 227 30.04 -26.39 10.37
N ILE A 228 29.74 -26.48 9.08
CA ILE A 228 30.66 -26.21 7.97
C ILE A 228 30.09 -25.04 7.16
N THR A 229 30.77 -23.89 7.18
CA THR A 229 30.35 -22.66 6.46
C THR A 229 30.84 -22.67 5.01
N LEU A 230 29.95 -22.41 4.05
CA LEU A 230 30.19 -22.66 2.61
C LEU A 230 30.30 -21.39 1.77
N SER A 231 29.57 -20.34 2.14
CA SER A 231 29.71 -19.04 1.49
C SER A 231 29.50 -17.90 2.49
N THR A 232 30.45 -16.96 2.46
CA THR A 232 30.50 -15.66 3.18
C THR A 232 30.86 -15.67 4.67
N GLY A 233 31.63 -14.65 5.09
CA GLY A 233 32.18 -14.45 6.44
C GLY A 233 31.15 -14.02 7.50
N LEU A 234 29.96 -14.59 7.49
CA LEU A 234 29.02 -14.49 8.61
C LEU A 234 29.45 -15.43 9.74
N ALA A 235 29.21 -14.99 10.98
CA ALA A 235 29.62 -15.74 12.16
C ALA A 235 28.73 -16.99 12.38
N THR A 236 29.36 -18.07 12.85
CA THR A 236 28.75 -19.41 13.01
C THR A 236 27.55 -19.42 13.98
N ASP A 237 27.53 -18.50 14.93
CA ASP A 237 26.44 -18.25 15.87
C ASP A 237 25.13 -17.86 15.16
N VAL A 238 25.20 -17.07 14.08
CA VAL A 238 24.04 -16.68 13.26
C VAL A 238 23.38 -17.92 12.64
N PHE A 239 24.18 -18.83 12.07
CA PHE A 239 23.66 -20.08 11.50
C PHE A 239 23.08 -21.02 12.57
N LEU A 240 23.68 -21.08 13.75
CA LEU A 240 23.14 -21.89 14.87
C LEU A 240 21.79 -21.36 15.36
N ALA A 241 21.66 -20.04 15.50
CA ALA A 241 20.40 -19.38 15.86
C ALA A 241 19.32 -19.63 14.80
N CYS A 242 19.68 -19.55 13.52
CA CYS A 242 18.79 -19.87 12.41
C CYS A 242 18.37 -21.35 12.41
N ARG A 243 19.28 -22.29 12.71
CA ARG A 243 18.95 -23.72 12.85
C ARG A 243 17.96 -23.96 13.98
N GLN A 244 18.13 -23.30 15.13
CA GLN A 244 17.17 -23.40 16.24
C GLN A 244 15.79 -22.89 15.84
N ALA A 245 15.72 -21.79 15.08
CA ALA A 245 14.46 -21.28 14.54
C ALA A 245 13.83 -22.23 13.50
N LEU A 246 14.63 -22.92 12.68
CA LEU A 246 14.17 -23.94 11.74
C LEU A 246 13.66 -25.20 12.43
N ALA A 247 14.27 -25.60 13.56
CA ALA A 247 13.89 -26.79 14.30
C ALA A 247 12.47 -26.71 14.91
N SER A 248 11.92 -25.51 15.07
CA SER A 248 10.56 -25.29 15.57
C SER A 248 9.49 -25.19 14.48
N GLN A 249 9.88 -25.28 13.20
CA GLN A 249 8.99 -25.10 12.04
C GLN A 249 8.94 -26.37 11.17
N PRO A 250 7.74 -26.79 10.69
CA PRO A 250 7.59 -28.05 9.94
C PRO A 250 8.07 -27.98 8.47
N SER A 251 8.22 -26.78 7.90
CA SER A 251 8.42 -26.57 6.46
C SER A 251 9.88 -26.42 6.02
N GLY A 252 10.87 -26.58 6.91
CA GLY A 252 12.27 -26.31 6.57
C GLY A 252 12.53 -24.84 6.21
N LEU A 253 11.73 -23.92 6.78
CA LEU A 253 11.75 -22.48 6.54
C LEU A 253 11.55 -21.76 7.88
N ALA A 254 12.35 -20.75 8.19
CA ALA A 254 12.18 -19.93 9.40
C ALA A 254 12.79 -18.54 9.24
N ALA A 255 12.28 -17.55 9.98
CA ALA A 255 12.92 -16.23 10.10
C ALA A 255 13.69 -16.15 11.42
N ALA A 256 14.92 -15.64 11.39
CA ALA A 256 15.78 -15.48 12.55
C ALA A 256 16.51 -14.13 12.48
N GLY A 257 16.02 -13.15 13.24
CA GLY A 257 16.55 -11.78 13.22
C GLY A 257 16.38 -11.11 11.85
N GLU A 258 17.49 -10.57 11.32
CA GLU A 258 17.58 -9.94 10.00
C GLU A 258 17.74 -10.95 8.85
N TRP A 259 17.60 -12.25 9.12
CA TRP A 259 17.84 -13.30 8.14
C TRP A 259 16.61 -14.21 7.99
N LEU A 260 16.36 -14.61 6.75
CA LEU A 260 15.47 -15.70 6.40
C LEU A 260 16.32 -16.95 6.24
N ALA A 261 16.00 -17.98 7.02
CA ALA A 261 16.65 -19.26 7.01
C ALA A 261 15.81 -20.29 6.26
N LEU A 262 16.46 -21.02 5.38
CA LEU A 262 15.89 -22.10 4.58
C LEU A 262 16.71 -23.34 4.86
N SER A 263 16.08 -24.48 5.09
CA SER A 263 16.77 -25.75 5.25
C SER A 263 16.32 -26.83 4.28
N ARG A 264 17.29 -27.66 3.90
CA ARG A 264 17.09 -28.94 3.22
C ARG A 264 17.81 -30.01 4.03
N ARG A 265 17.03 -30.97 4.53
CA ARG A 265 17.56 -32.07 5.33
C ARG A 265 17.95 -33.25 4.45
N SER A 266 19.11 -33.80 4.76
CA SER A 266 19.69 -35.00 4.18
C SER A 266 20.01 -35.98 5.32
N ARG A 267 20.40 -37.23 5.02
CA ARG A 267 20.81 -38.19 6.07
C ARG A 267 22.13 -37.83 6.73
N GLU A 268 22.93 -36.98 6.10
CA GLU A 268 24.31 -36.68 6.50
C GLU A 268 24.49 -35.25 7.04
N GLY A 269 23.41 -34.45 7.05
CA GLY A 269 23.40 -33.09 7.57
C GLY A 269 22.24 -32.25 7.06
N GLU A 270 22.10 -31.04 7.59
CA GLU A 270 21.09 -30.06 7.19
C GLU A 270 21.78 -28.88 6.48
N LEU A 271 21.45 -28.64 5.21
CA LEU A 271 21.91 -27.47 4.47
C LEU A 271 21.02 -26.29 4.81
N ILE A 272 21.62 -25.19 5.29
CA ILE A 272 20.93 -23.95 5.65
C ILE A 272 21.37 -22.83 4.71
N GLY A 273 20.42 -22.26 3.97
CA GLY A 273 20.59 -21.03 3.21
C GLY A 273 20.02 -19.83 3.96
N LEU A 274 20.81 -18.77 4.09
CA LEU A 274 20.40 -17.51 4.70
C LEU A 274 20.29 -16.42 3.65
N VAL A 275 19.15 -15.73 3.65
CA VAL A 275 18.90 -14.55 2.81
C VAL A 275 18.62 -13.35 3.70
N PRO A 276 19.22 -12.18 3.45
CA PRO A 276 18.93 -10.99 4.26
C PRO A 276 17.46 -10.62 4.11
N ARG A 277 16.76 -10.54 5.24
CA ARG A 277 15.34 -10.20 5.33
C ARG A 277 15.18 -8.72 5.02
N ARG A 278 14.54 -8.40 3.89
CA ARG A 278 14.16 -7.01 3.59
C ARG A 278 12.88 -6.67 4.34
N THR A 279 12.99 -6.38 5.63
CA THR A 279 11.92 -5.70 6.36
C THR A 279 12.12 -4.20 6.23
N PRO A 280 11.13 -3.43 5.74
CA PRO A 280 11.11 -2.02 6.09
C PRO A 280 10.90 -1.94 7.60
N THR A 281 11.86 -1.41 8.35
CA THR A 281 11.72 -1.17 9.79
C THR A 281 10.67 -0.10 10.01
N ARG A 282 9.40 -0.52 10.05
CA ARG A 282 8.22 0.31 10.30
C ARG A 282 7.93 0.46 11.80
N ALA A 283 8.91 0.21 12.67
CA ALA A 283 8.82 0.44 14.12
C ALA A 283 8.39 1.88 14.45
N TRP A 284 8.72 2.83 13.57
CA TRP A 284 8.28 4.22 13.68
C TRP A 284 6.76 4.41 13.51
N VAL A 285 6.04 3.52 12.82
CA VAL A 285 4.56 3.54 12.69
C VAL A 285 3.94 3.26 14.07
N TRP A 286 4.46 2.25 14.78
CA TRP A 286 4.04 1.96 16.15
C TRP A 286 4.50 3.04 17.13
N ALA A 287 5.67 3.65 16.93
CA ALA A 287 6.13 4.79 17.72
C ALA A 287 5.26 6.04 17.50
N LEU A 288 4.80 6.30 16.27
CA LEU A 288 3.84 7.37 15.95
C LEU A 288 2.46 7.10 16.56
N ALA A 289 1.98 5.85 16.47
CA ALA A 289 0.73 5.45 17.12
C ALA A 289 0.82 5.61 18.64
N GLY A 290 1.94 5.22 19.25
CA GLY A 290 2.22 5.39 20.68
C GLY A 290 2.37 6.85 21.10
N ALA A 291 3.10 7.65 20.33
CA ALA A 291 3.24 9.09 20.55
C ALA A 291 1.88 9.79 20.46
N HIS A 292 1.04 9.37 19.51
CA HIS A 292 -0.31 9.89 19.36
C HIS A 292 -1.22 9.51 20.53
N LEU A 293 -1.18 8.24 20.97
CA LEU A 293 -1.88 7.80 22.17
C LEU A 293 -1.42 8.62 23.40
N GLY A 294 -0.12 8.87 23.52
CA GLY A 294 0.46 9.73 24.56
C GLY A 294 -0.07 11.16 24.50
N LEU A 295 -0.18 11.76 23.31
CA LEU A 295 -0.71 13.12 23.12
C LEU A 295 -2.21 13.20 23.45
N VAL A 296 -2.99 12.19 23.09
CA VAL A 296 -4.42 12.06 23.46
C VAL A 296 -4.57 11.92 24.98
N LEU A 297 -3.75 11.08 25.62
CA LEU A 297 -3.75 10.87 27.07
C LEU A 297 -3.32 12.13 27.82
N LEU A 298 -2.28 12.84 27.37
CA LEU A 298 -1.85 14.13 27.92
C LEU A 298 -2.95 15.19 27.80
N SER A 299 -3.65 15.23 26.66
CA SER A 299 -4.79 16.13 26.43
C SER A 299 -5.95 15.83 27.39
N LEU A 300 -6.24 14.54 27.62
CA LEU A 300 -7.23 14.06 28.59
C LEU A 300 -6.83 14.38 30.04
N MET A 301 -5.55 14.20 30.38
CA MET A 301 -5.01 14.54 31.70
C MET A 301 -5.09 16.03 31.96
N ALA A 302 -4.68 16.87 31.00
CA ALA A 302 -4.77 18.32 31.10
C ALA A 302 -6.23 18.80 31.26
N ALA A 303 -7.18 18.16 30.55
CA ALA A 303 -8.60 18.43 30.71
C ALA A 303 -9.13 18.04 32.10
N ARG A 304 -8.71 16.89 32.65
CA ARG A 304 -9.08 16.42 34.01
C ARG A 304 -8.43 17.24 35.13
N LEU A 305 -7.18 17.63 34.99
CA LEU A 305 -6.49 18.50 35.95
C LEU A 305 -7.14 19.88 35.99
N GLY A 306 -7.54 20.41 34.82
CA GLY A 306 -8.28 21.66 34.73
C GLY A 306 -9.71 21.62 35.30
N SER A 307 -10.34 20.44 35.41
CA SER A 307 -11.65 20.30 36.07
C SER A 307 -11.51 20.17 37.59
N ARG A 308 -10.54 19.37 38.08
CA ARG A 308 -10.29 19.18 39.52
C ARG A 308 -9.86 20.46 40.23
N HIS A 309 -9.17 21.38 39.53
CA HIS A 309 -8.76 22.64 40.14
C HIS A 309 -9.92 23.62 40.40
N ARG A 310 -11.08 23.45 39.73
CA ARG A 310 -12.29 24.26 39.96
C ARG A 310 -13.10 23.80 41.16
N ASP A 311 -13.18 22.50 41.40
CA ASP A 311 -13.95 21.96 42.53
C ASP A 311 -13.27 22.21 43.88
N ALA A 312 -11.98 22.54 43.87
CA ALA A 312 -11.21 22.84 45.07
C ALA A 312 -11.27 24.31 45.51
N GLN A 313 -11.88 25.22 44.74
CA GLN A 313 -11.89 26.66 45.08
C GLN A 313 -13.21 27.36 44.74
N ALA A 314 -14.11 27.40 45.71
CA ALA A 314 -14.91 28.58 46.07
C ALA A 314 -15.40 28.45 47.53
N PRO A 315 -15.50 29.53 48.34
CA PRO A 315 -15.26 30.96 48.04
C PRO A 315 -14.41 31.75 49.09
N THR A 316 -13.56 32.66 48.61
CA THR A 316 -13.50 34.08 49.04
C THR A 316 -13.07 34.94 47.83
N PRO A 317 -13.63 36.15 47.62
CA PRO A 317 -13.35 36.93 46.43
C PRO A 317 -12.29 38.00 46.69
N THR A 318 -11.08 37.85 46.14
CA THR A 318 -10.18 38.99 45.92
C THR A 318 -9.52 38.92 44.55
N ARG A 319 -9.36 40.12 43.98
CA ARG A 319 -8.92 40.47 42.62
C ARG A 319 -7.57 39.87 42.23
N GLY A 320 -7.46 39.45 40.96
CA GLY A 320 -6.19 39.30 40.24
C GLY A 320 -6.02 37.93 39.58
N SER A 321 -6.09 37.90 38.25
CA SER A 321 -5.97 36.71 37.37
C SER A 321 -4.84 35.73 37.76
N PRO A 322 -5.08 34.42 37.60
CA PRO A 322 -4.12 33.64 36.83
C PRO A 322 -4.77 32.67 35.82
N SER A 323 -4.45 32.90 34.54
CA SER A 323 -4.17 31.88 33.52
C SER A 323 -5.13 30.69 33.39
N GLY A 324 -6.41 30.95 33.12
CA GLY A 324 -7.32 29.94 32.59
C GLY A 324 -7.52 30.14 31.10
N TRP A 325 -6.91 29.29 30.25
CA TRP A 325 -7.14 29.32 28.81
C TRP A 325 -8.63 29.45 28.52
N SER A 326 -9.01 30.51 27.78
CA SER A 326 -10.41 30.76 27.43
C SER A 326 -11.00 29.54 26.71
N LEU A 327 -12.31 29.32 26.82
CA LEU A 327 -13.00 28.23 26.11
C LEU A 327 -12.64 28.24 24.61
N ARG A 328 -12.41 29.43 24.04
CA ARG A 328 -11.90 29.64 22.68
C ARG A 328 -10.53 29.01 22.46
N ALA A 329 -9.58 29.23 23.35
CA ALA A 329 -8.24 28.67 23.25
C ALA A 329 -8.24 27.13 23.41
N ARG A 330 -9.14 26.59 24.24
CA ARG A 330 -9.33 25.13 24.39
C ARG A 330 -9.96 24.50 23.14
N LEU A 331 -11.00 25.11 22.58
CA LEU A 331 -11.63 24.66 21.34
C LEU A 331 -10.69 24.79 20.14
N ALA A 332 -9.92 25.88 20.07
CA ALA A 332 -8.90 26.08 19.03
C ALA A 332 -7.77 25.05 19.14
N GLY A 333 -7.30 24.75 20.35
CA GLY A 333 -6.31 23.69 20.59
C GLY A 333 -6.83 22.30 20.21
N LEU A 334 -8.09 22.00 20.54
CA LEU A 334 -8.75 20.74 20.15
C LEU A 334 -8.95 20.63 18.64
N LEU A 335 -9.36 21.71 17.97
CA LEU A 335 -9.47 21.76 16.51
C LEU A 335 -8.09 21.62 15.84
N ALA A 336 -7.07 22.31 16.36
CA ALA A 336 -5.70 22.19 15.88
C ALA A 336 -5.18 20.76 16.01
N LEU A 337 -5.48 20.07 17.12
CA LEU A 337 -5.17 18.64 17.29
C LEU A 337 -5.92 17.75 16.28
N GLY A 338 -7.19 18.05 16.00
CA GLY A 338 -7.98 17.34 14.99
C GLY A 338 -7.48 17.52 13.55
N ILE A 339 -6.70 18.57 13.27
CA ILE A 339 -6.17 18.90 11.94
C ILE A 339 -4.69 18.51 11.80
N ALA A 340 -3.87 18.79 12.80
CA ALA A 340 -2.44 18.47 12.79
C ALA A 340 -2.21 16.96 12.69
N PHE A 341 -3.12 16.16 13.24
CA PHE A 341 -3.00 14.70 13.23
C PHE A 341 -3.23 14.06 11.85
N PRO A 342 -4.35 14.30 11.14
CA PRO A 342 -4.51 13.82 9.76
C PRO A 342 -3.37 14.25 8.83
N LEU A 343 -2.81 15.44 9.06
CA LEU A 343 -1.65 15.94 8.30
C LEU A 343 -0.37 15.15 8.60
N GLY A 344 -0.11 14.83 9.87
CA GLY A 344 1.00 13.95 10.26
C GLY A 344 0.86 12.56 9.65
N VAL A 345 -0.35 11.98 9.67
CA VAL A 345 -0.66 10.68 9.06
C VAL A 345 -0.48 10.74 7.53
N ALA A 346 -0.99 11.77 6.87
CA ALA A 346 -0.83 11.95 5.42
C ALA A 346 0.65 12.12 5.03
N GLY A 347 1.43 12.87 5.82
CA GLY A 347 2.87 13.01 5.62
C GLY A 347 3.61 11.68 5.80
N ALA A 348 3.25 10.90 6.83
CA ALA A 348 3.80 9.57 7.07
C ALA A 348 3.47 8.58 5.94
N LEU A 349 2.22 8.56 5.47
CA LEU A 349 1.77 7.72 4.35
C LEU A 349 2.42 8.13 3.03
N ALA A 350 2.57 9.43 2.78
CA ALA A 350 3.28 9.94 1.61
C ALA A 350 4.77 9.53 1.65
N TRP A 351 5.40 9.60 2.82
CA TRP A 351 6.77 9.12 3.02
C TRP A 351 6.90 7.61 2.78
N LEU A 352 5.98 6.81 3.33
CA LEU A 352 5.88 5.36 3.09
C LEU A 352 5.74 5.04 1.60
N HIS A 353 4.83 5.72 0.92
CA HIS A 353 4.61 5.53 -0.51
C HIS A 353 5.85 5.88 -1.33
N VAL A 354 6.57 6.94 -0.96
CA VAL A 354 7.84 7.31 -1.63
C VAL A 354 8.91 6.25 -1.38
N GLU A 355 9.00 5.68 -0.18
CA GLU A 355 10.00 4.66 0.14
C GLU A 355 9.68 3.30 -0.49
N GLU A 356 8.40 2.89 -0.54
CA GLU A 356 7.95 1.70 -1.28
C GLU A 356 8.21 1.85 -2.77
N ALA A 357 7.81 2.99 -3.36
CA ALA A 357 8.02 3.27 -4.78
C ALA A 357 9.52 3.22 -5.14
N ARG A 358 10.42 3.56 -4.22
CA ARG A 358 11.87 3.47 -4.46
C ARG A 358 12.33 2.05 -4.76
N GLY A 359 11.81 1.05 -4.05
CA GLY A 359 12.14 -0.36 -4.27
C GLY A 359 11.43 -0.92 -5.51
N GLU A 360 10.16 -0.56 -5.69
CA GLU A 360 9.33 -1.06 -6.79
C GLU A 360 9.76 -0.51 -8.15
N ILE A 361 10.14 0.76 -8.27
CA ILE A 361 10.56 1.36 -9.54
C ILE A 361 11.79 0.63 -10.10
N LEU A 362 12.78 0.35 -9.25
CA LEU A 362 13.99 -0.36 -9.67
C LEU A 362 13.69 -1.84 -10.00
N ALA A 363 12.90 -2.52 -9.15
CA ALA A 363 12.54 -3.92 -9.38
C ALA A 363 11.70 -4.09 -10.66
N HIS A 364 10.73 -3.21 -10.90
CA HIS A 364 9.89 -3.21 -12.09
C HIS A 364 10.73 -2.93 -13.35
N SER A 365 11.62 -1.93 -13.30
CA SER A 365 12.53 -1.63 -14.40
C SER A 365 13.42 -2.84 -14.75
N ARG A 366 13.93 -3.55 -13.74
CA ARG A 366 14.75 -4.76 -13.94
C ARG A 366 13.93 -5.93 -14.48
N ALA A 367 12.70 -6.13 -14.02
CA ALA A 367 11.80 -7.14 -14.56
C ALA A 367 11.44 -6.87 -16.02
N GLU A 368 11.16 -5.61 -16.38
CA GLU A 368 10.95 -5.20 -17.77
C GLU A 368 12.20 -5.45 -18.62
N ALA A 369 13.39 -5.12 -18.09
CA ALA A 369 14.67 -5.38 -18.75
C ALA A 369 14.87 -6.88 -19.04
N ILE A 370 14.62 -7.76 -18.06
CA ILE A 370 14.69 -9.22 -18.25
C ILE A 370 13.72 -9.68 -19.33
N ASN A 371 12.46 -9.25 -19.27
CA ASN A 371 11.46 -9.60 -20.27
C ASN A 371 11.81 -9.10 -21.68
N ARG A 372 12.51 -7.97 -21.80
CA ARG A 372 13.03 -7.49 -23.10
C ARG A 372 14.19 -8.36 -23.59
N LEU A 373 15.11 -8.78 -22.71
CA LEU A 373 16.19 -9.72 -23.06
C LEU A 373 15.64 -11.06 -23.54
N ASP A 374 14.64 -11.62 -22.84
CA ASP A 374 13.99 -12.87 -23.25
C ASP A 374 13.26 -12.73 -24.60
N ARG A 375 12.58 -11.60 -24.83
CA ARG A 375 11.94 -11.31 -26.13
C ARG A 375 12.94 -11.17 -27.26
N LEU A 376 14.10 -10.55 -27.01
CA LEU A 376 15.19 -10.47 -27.98
C LEU A 376 15.68 -11.88 -28.34
N GLU A 377 16.00 -12.72 -27.36
CA GLU A 377 16.47 -14.08 -27.67
C GLU A 377 15.42 -14.94 -28.38
N ALA A 378 14.14 -14.80 -28.02
CA ALA A 378 13.06 -15.49 -28.72
C ALA A 378 12.87 -15.00 -30.17
N GLY A 379 13.23 -13.75 -30.46
CA GLY A 379 13.13 -13.14 -31.78
C GLY A 379 14.14 -13.70 -32.80
N PHE A 380 15.29 -14.21 -32.35
CA PHE A 380 16.31 -14.76 -33.25
C PHE A 380 15.78 -15.95 -34.08
N GLU A 381 15.01 -16.86 -33.47
CA GLU A 381 14.33 -17.96 -34.17
C GLU A 381 13.34 -17.48 -35.24
N ARG A 382 12.75 -16.31 -35.04
CA ARG A 382 11.88 -15.70 -36.05
C ARG A 382 12.72 -15.17 -37.22
N HIS A 383 13.82 -14.48 -36.92
CA HIS A 383 14.74 -13.98 -37.94
C HIS A 383 15.38 -15.10 -38.78
N LEU A 384 15.74 -16.25 -38.18
CA LEU A 384 16.20 -17.44 -38.92
C LEU A 384 15.12 -17.95 -39.88
N ARG A 385 13.86 -18.06 -39.41
CA ARG A 385 12.74 -18.48 -40.27
C ARG A 385 12.43 -17.48 -41.37
N ASP A 386 12.48 -16.19 -41.10
CA ASP A 386 12.27 -15.15 -42.09
C ASP A 386 13.36 -15.17 -43.16
N THR A 387 14.62 -15.40 -42.75
CA THR A 387 15.75 -15.61 -43.65
C THR A 387 15.57 -16.86 -44.50
N GLU A 388 15.14 -17.99 -43.91
CA GLU A 388 14.80 -19.21 -44.66
C GLU A 388 13.69 -18.96 -45.69
N LEU A 389 12.60 -18.30 -45.30
CA LEU A 389 11.48 -17.98 -46.19
C LEU A 389 11.88 -17.03 -47.32
N ARG A 390 12.78 -16.09 -47.06
CA ARG A 390 13.37 -15.21 -48.08
C ARG A 390 14.18 -16.02 -49.08
N LEU A 391 15.05 -16.91 -48.60
CA LEU A 391 15.88 -17.76 -49.44
C LEU A 391 15.07 -18.76 -50.27
N ARG A 392 14.02 -19.35 -49.70
CA ARG A 392 13.06 -20.20 -50.42
C ARG A 392 12.36 -19.44 -51.55
N ARG A 393 11.86 -18.24 -51.26
CA ARG A 393 11.20 -17.39 -52.26
C ARG A 393 12.15 -17.05 -53.39
N TRP A 394 13.34 -16.59 -53.04
CA TRP A 394 14.38 -16.25 -54.01
C TRP A 394 14.81 -17.47 -54.85
N ALA A 395 15.03 -18.64 -54.25
CA ALA A 395 15.29 -19.87 -55.00
C ALA A 395 14.14 -20.24 -55.97
N GLY A 396 12.90 -19.93 -55.61
CA GLY A 396 11.72 -20.10 -56.46
C GLY A 396 11.64 -19.14 -57.66
N GLU A 397 12.26 -17.96 -57.58
CA GLU A 397 12.30 -16.98 -58.69
C GLU A 397 13.09 -17.47 -59.90
N PHE A 398 13.95 -18.47 -59.72
CA PHE A 398 14.69 -19.13 -60.81
C PHE A 398 13.82 -20.10 -61.63
N ALA A 399 12.70 -20.58 -61.09
CA ALA A 399 11.83 -21.57 -61.74
C ALA A 399 11.18 -21.09 -63.06
N PRO A 400 10.58 -19.88 -63.16
CA PRO A 400 9.89 -19.45 -64.38
C PRO A 400 10.79 -18.93 -65.50
N ARG A 401 12.04 -18.51 -65.21
CA ARG A 401 12.94 -17.88 -66.21
C ARG A 401 13.78 -18.88 -67.00
N GLY A 402 13.87 -20.10 -66.49
CA GLY A 402 14.79 -21.10 -66.99
C GLY A 402 16.22 -20.87 -66.54
N PHE A 403 16.93 -21.96 -66.36
CA PHE A 403 18.29 -21.93 -65.87
C PHE A 403 19.27 -21.57 -67.00
N GLU A 404 19.90 -20.42 -66.90
CA GLU A 404 21.06 -20.04 -67.71
C GLU A 404 22.25 -19.74 -66.77
N PRO A 405 23.37 -20.49 -66.85
CA PRO A 405 24.48 -20.39 -65.91
C PRO A 405 25.05 -18.98 -65.74
N ALA A 406 25.21 -18.23 -66.84
CA ALA A 406 25.89 -16.93 -66.81
C ALA A 406 25.06 -15.81 -66.16
N SER A 407 23.74 -15.81 -66.35
CA SER A 407 22.83 -14.87 -65.67
C SER A 407 22.56 -15.26 -64.22
N THR A 408 22.46 -16.56 -63.93
CA THR A 408 22.32 -17.07 -62.55
C THR A 408 23.54 -16.72 -61.70
N ILE A 409 24.76 -16.94 -62.22
CA ILE A 409 25.99 -16.58 -61.51
C ILE A 409 26.09 -15.07 -61.28
N ARG A 410 25.67 -14.25 -62.25
CA ARG A 410 25.60 -12.78 -62.06
C ARG A 410 24.65 -12.39 -60.93
N GLN A 411 23.45 -12.96 -60.88
CA GLN A 411 22.50 -12.69 -59.80
C GLN A 411 23.00 -13.15 -58.42
N LEU A 412 23.64 -14.33 -58.34
CA LEU A 412 24.28 -14.82 -57.12
C LEU A 412 25.40 -13.89 -56.64
N SER A 413 26.20 -13.39 -57.59
CA SER A 413 27.22 -12.38 -57.32
C SER A 413 26.62 -11.04 -56.87
N ASP A 414 25.53 -10.57 -57.48
CA ASP A 414 24.84 -9.33 -57.07
C ASP A 414 24.26 -9.44 -55.65
N GLU A 415 23.71 -10.60 -55.28
CA GLU A 415 23.19 -10.89 -53.92
C GLU A 415 24.31 -10.92 -52.88
N LEU A 416 25.47 -11.50 -53.23
CA LEU A 416 26.68 -11.48 -52.42
C LEU A 416 27.24 -10.05 -52.29
N GLU A 417 27.27 -9.26 -53.36
CA GLU A 417 27.70 -7.86 -53.37
C GLU A 417 26.77 -6.96 -52.56
N ALA A 418 25.46 -7.25 -52.57
CA ALA A 418 24.49 -6.58 -51.72
C ALA A 418 24.55 -7.01 -50.24
N GLY A 419 25.38 -8.02 -49.90
CA GLY A 419 25.57 -8.50 -48.53
C GLY A 419 24.40 -9.33 -48.00
N ARG A 420 23.58 -9.89 -48.89
CA ARG A 420 22.46 -10.78 -48.54
C ARG A 420 22.87 -12.25 -48.41
N LEU A 421 24.08 -12.56 -48.84
CA LEU A 421 24.78 -13.85 -48.70
C LEU A 421 26.18 -13.58 -48.15
N ASP A 422 26.73 -14.53 -47.39
CA ASP A 422 28.13 -14.46 -46.96
C ASP A 422 29.02 -15.28 -47.90
N GLN A 423 28.58 -16.48 -48.30
CA GLN A 423 29.20 -17.27 -49.38
C GLN A 423 28.15 -18.08 -50.15
N TYR A 424 28.47 -18.48 -51.38
CA TYR A 424 27.62 -19.38 -52.16
C TYR A 424 28.44 -20.38 -52.98
N TYR A 425 27.85 -21.57 -53.17
CA TYR A 425 28.34 -22.58 -54.10
C TYR A 425 27.20 -22.94 -55.05
N TYR A 426 27.52 -23.02 -56.34
CA TYR A 426 26.58 -23.45 -57.34
C TYR A 426 27.13 -24.64 -58.14
N VAL A 427 26.38 -25.74 -58.12
CA VAL A 427 26.76 -27.00 -58.76
C VAL A 427 25.65 -27.42 -59.73
N SER A 428 26.03 -27.68 -60.99
CA SER A 428 25.09 -28.16 -62.02
C SER A 428 24.67 -29.62 -61.83
N SER A 429 23.60 -30.02 -62.51
CA SER A 429 23.07 -31.40 -62.62
C SER A 429 24.06 -32.43 -63.15
N THR A 430 25.02 -31.97 -63.96
CA THR A 430 26.13 -32.81 -64.47
C THR A 430 27.30 -32.93 -63.47
N ALA A 431 27.09 -32.48 -62.22
CA ALA A 431 28.09 -32.47 -61.15
C ALA A 431 29.36 -31.68 -61.51
N ARG A 432 29.25 -30.68 -62.40
CA ARG A 432 30.29 -29.68 -62.61
C ARG A 432 30.00 -28.46 -61.75
N VAL A 433 30.94 -28.11 -60.87
CA VAL A 433 30.96 -26.82 -60.18
C VAL A 433 31.15 -25.74 -61.25
N LEU A 434 30.12 -24.92 -61.45
CA LEU A 434 30.14 -23.87 -62.49
C LEU A 434 30.64 -22.53 -61.94
N SER A 435 30.42 -22.29 -60.64
CA SER A 435 31.02 -21.18 -59.90
C SER A 435 31.06 -21.52 -58.41
N TRP A 436 32.18 -21.23 -57.77
CA TRP A 436 32.31 -21.19 -56.33
C TRP A 436 33.03 -19.89 -56.00
N GLN A 437 32.52 -19.14 -55.03
CA GLN A 437 33.33 -18.11 -54.40
C GLN A 437 33.57 -18.56 -52.97
N ALA A 438 34.60 -19.41 -52.82
CA ALA A 438 35.36 -19.35 -51.60
C ALA A 438 35.99 -17.96 -51.61
N LEU A 439 35.61 -17.14 -50.63
CA LEU A 439 36.59 -16.26 -50.03
C LEU A 439 37.88 -17.08 -49.94
N ASP A 440 38.97 -16.57 -50.52
CA ASP A 440 40.32 -17.07 -50.23
C ASP A 440 40.29 -17.42 -48.74
N ASP A 441 40.61 -18.67 -48.33
CA ASP A 441 40.39 -19.26 -46.98
C ASP A 441 40.95 -18.40 -45.81
N LYS A 442 41.51 -17.25 -46.17
CA LYS A 442 42.10 -16.17 -45.45
C LYS A 442 41.15 -15.03 -45.04
N TYR A 443 39.89 -14.92 -45.45
CA TYR A 443 39.06 -13.77 -45.03
C TYR A 443 37.63 -14.19 -44.62
N PRO A 444 37.20 -13.93 -43.37
CA PRO A 444 35.80 -14.13 -42.94
C PRO A 444 34.83 -13.19 -43.68
N GLY A 445 33.55 -13.56 -43.77
CA GLY A 445 32.50 -12.78 -44.44
C GLY A 445 32.39 -11.33 -43.94
N ASP A 446 32.63 -11.10 -42.66
CA ASP A 446 32.66 -9.76 -42.06
C ASP A 446 33.88 -8.92 -42.51
N ALA A 447 35.02 -9.55 -42.78
CA ALA A 447 36.20 -8.87 -43.31
C ALA A 447 35.96 -8.37 -44.75
N VAL A 448 35.17 -9.11 -45.53
CA VAL A 448 34.70 -8.67 -46.86
C VAL A 448 33.79 -7.45 -46.76
N ARG A 449 32.85 -7.46 -45.82
CA ARG A 449 31.96 -6.33 -45.58
C ARG A 449 32.75 -5.06 -45.21
N LEU A 450 33.85 -5.20 -44.44
CA LEU A 450 34.76 -4.10 -44.12
C LEU A 450 35.57 -3.60 -45.33
N LEU A 451 36.10 -4.49 -46.18
CA LEU A 451 36.84 -4.13 -47.40
C LEU A 451 35.99 -3.36 -48.43
N ARG A 452 34.66 -3.46 -48.35
CA ARG A 452 33.71 -2.72 -49.19
C ARG A 452 33.52 -1.25 -48.76
N LEU A 453 33.92 -0.88 -47.55
CA LEU A 453 33.78 0.49 -47.08
C LEU A 453 34.85 1.41 -47.72
N PRO A 454 34.55 2.71 -47.94
CA PRO A 454 35.56 3.68 -48.36
C PRO A 454 36.76 3.68 -47.39
N PRO A 455 38.00 3.93 -47.85
CA PRO A 455 39.18 3.99 -46.99
C PRO A 455 39.01 4.78 -45.68
N PRO A 456 38.41 5.99 -45.66
CA PRO A 456 38.21 6.73 -44.40
C PRO A 456 37.24 6.04 -43.44
N GLU A 457 36.25 5.31 -43.95
CA GLU A 457 35.30 4.56 -43.12
C GLU A 457 35.91 3.24 -42.63
N ARG A 458 36.79 2.59 -43.43
CA ARG A 458 37.61 1.44 -42.97
C ARG A 458 38.49 1.82 -41.80
N GLU A 459 39.17 2.96 -41.90
CA GLU A 459 40.02 3.49 -40.83
C GLU A 459 39.19 3.85 -39.59
N ARG A 460 38.02 4.45 -39.77
CA ARG A 460 37.09 4.76 -38.66
C ARG A 460 36.62 3.49 -37.93
N GLN A 461 36.14 2.48 -38.66
CA GLN A 461 35.71 1.20 -38.09
C GLN A 461 36.87 0.52 -37.35
N TYR A 462 38.08 0.60 -37.89
CA TYR A 462 39.26 0.08 -37.21
C TYR A 462 39.65 0.84 -35.95
N ARG A 463 39.65 2.17 -35.98
CA ARG A 463 39.91 2.99 -34.77
C ARG A 463 38.89 2.69 -33.68
N LEU A 464 37.62 2.47 -34.04
CA LEU A 464 36.58 2.01 -33.12
C LEU A 464 36.90 0.62 -32.52
N LEU A 465 37.38 -0.33 -33.33
CA LEU A 465 37.78 -1.66 -32.85
C LEU A 465 38.96 -1.57 -31.86
N VAL A 466 39.96 -0.73 -32.14
CA VAL A 466 41.11 -0.47 -31.26
C VAL A 466 40.67 0.22 -29.96
N ALA A 467 39.82 1.24 -30.05
CA ALA A 467 39.27 1.97 -28.89
C ALA A 467 38.43 1.06 -27.98
N ARG A 468 37.84 -0.01 -28.52
CA ARG A 468 37.07 -1.01 -27.77
C ARG A 468 37.91 -2.19 -27.27
N GLY A 469 39.23 -2.11 -27.35
CA GLY A 469 40.16 -3.05 -26.73
C GLY A 469 40.61 -4.22 -27.62
N ARG A 470 40.26 -4.24 -28.92
CA ARG A 470 40.82 -5.22 -29.86
C ARG A 470 42.30 -4.92 -30.07
N ARG A 471 43.16 -5.94 -29.96
CA ARG A 471 44.57 -5.82 -30.35
C ARG A 471 44.67 -6.03 -31.87
N PRO A 472 45.08 -5.02 -32.63
CA PRO A 472 45.15 -5.16 -34.07
C PRO A 472 46.22 -6.18 -34.47
N THR A 473 45.87 -7.09 -35.37
CA THR A 473 46.80 -8.02 -35.99
C THR A 473 47.47 -7.37 -37.20
N LEU A 474 48.61 -7.93 -37.64
CA LEU A 474 49.26 -7.53 -38.90
C LEU A 474 48.30 -7.67 -40.10
N ARG A 475 47.38 -8.64 -40.03
CA ARG A 475 46.36 -8.90 -41.04
C ARG A 475 45.29 -7.80 -41.07
N ASP A 476 44.83 -7.33 -39.92
CA ASP A 476 43.87 -6.21 -39.85
C ASP A 476 44.48 -4.94 -40.47
N TRP A 477 45.75 -4.67 -40.16
CA TRP A 477 46.50 -3.56 -40.77
C TRP A 477 46.59 -3.67 -42.30
N GLN A 478 46.89 -4.87 -42.83
CA GLN A 478 46.91 -5.11 -44.27
C GLN A 478 45.54 -4.89 -44.93
N LEU A 479 44.45 -5.29 -44.27
CA LEU A 479 43.07 -5.10 -44.76
C LEU A 479 42.68 -3.61 -44.90
N ILE A 480 43.14 -2.78 -43.97
CA ILE A 480 42.80 -1.35 -43.94
C ILE A 480 43.72 -0.54 -44.84
N SER A 481 44.98 -0.95 -44.92
CA SER A 481 46.00 -0.28 -45.72
C SER A 481 46.01 -0.68 -47.19
N ASP A 482 45.33 -1.77 -47.60
CA ASP A 482 45.25 -2.15 -49.02
C ASP A 482 44.45 -1.08 -49.80
N PRO A 483 45.11 -0.36 -50.74
CA PRO A 483 44.47 0.70 -51.52
C PRO A 483 43.70 0.14 -52.72
N ARG A 484 43.80 -1.18 -53.01
CA ARG A 484 43.10 -1.79 -54.14
C ARG A 484 41.60 -1.85 -53.86
N PRO A 485 40.74 -1.34 -54.76
CA PRO A 485 39.31 -1.61 -54.66
C PRO A 485 39.09 -3.12 -54.74
N TRP A 486 38.06 -3.62 -54.03
CA TRP A 486 37.58 -4.99 -54.17
C TRP A 486 37.52 -5.38 -55.65
N PRO A 487 38.05 -6.56 -56.06
CA PRO A 487 38.16 -6.91 -57.48
C PRO A 487 36.80 -6.78 -58.18
N GLN A 488 36.73 -5.88 -59.17
CA GLN A 488 35.45 -5.41 -59.73
C GLN A 488 34.76 -6.38 -60.71
N ARG A 489 35.33 -7.55 -61.05
CA ARG A 489 34.64 -8.54 -61.92
C ARG A 489 35.09 -9.98 -61.65
N PHE A 490 34.11 -10.86 -61.39
CA PHE A 490 34.27 -12.30 -61.21
C PHE A 490 34.66 -12.98 -62.53
N GLN A 491 35.78 -13.71 -62.55
CA GLN A 491 36.13 -14.57 -63.69
C GLN A 491 35.62 -15.99 -63.47
N LEU A 492 34.81 -16.49 -64.40
CA LEU A 492 34.57 -17.92 -64.61
C LEU A 492 35.92 -18.58 -64.90
N LEU A 493 36.52 -19.27 -63.93
CA LEU A 493 37.78 -19.98 -64.15
C LEU A 493 37.50 -21.39 -64.68
N PRO A 494 38.02 -21.78 -65.86
CA PRO A 494 38.09 -23.17 -66.25
C PRO A 494 39.45 -23.77 -65.83
N ARG A 495 39.38 -24.94 -65.16
CA ARG A 495 40.38 -26.03 -65.11
C ARG A 495 41.18 -26.28 -63.80
N ALA A 496 41.09 -27.56 -63.40
CA ALA A 496 42.19 -28.49 -63.11
C ALA A 496 43.30 -28.03 -62.14
N GLY A 497 42.92 -27.73 -60.90
CA GLY A 497 43.79 -27.90 -59.73
C GLY A 497 43.31 -29.06 -58.87
N LYS A 498 44.17 -29.60 -57.97
CA LYS A 498 43.81 -30.68 -57.01
C LYS A 498 42.44 -30.36 -56.37
N LYS A 499 41.39 -31.11 -56.75
CA LYS A 499 40.04 -30.96 -56.18
C LYS A 499 40.16 -31.10 -54.66
N THR A 500 39.86 -30.05 -53.91
CA THR A 500 39.71 -30.12 -52.45
C THR A 500 38.60 -31.13 -52.12
N HIS A 501 38.73 -31.88 -51.02
CA HIS A 501 37.75 -32.90 -50.63
C HIS A 501 36.32 -32.31 -50.54
N LEU A 502 36.18 -31.06 -50.08
CA LEU A 502 34.93 -30.30 -50.03
C LEU A 502 34.21 -30.21 -51.38
N LEU A 503 34.93 -29.92 -52.47
CA LEU A 503 34.33 -29.79 -53.80
C LEU A 503 33.75 -31.11 -54.30
N LYS A 504 34.43 -32.23 -54.03
CA LYS A 504 33.93 -33.57 -54.41
C LYS A 504 32.65 -33.94 -53.64
N ILE A 505 32.55 -33.52 -52.38
CA ILE A 505 31.37 -33.72 -51.53
C ILE A 505 30.19 -32.90 -52.04
N LEU A 506 30.40 -31.63 -52.38
CA LEU A 506 29.37 -30.76 -52.93
C LEU A 506 28.87 -31.23 -54.31
N GLU A 507 29.77 -31.70 -55.17
CA GLU A 507 29.44 -32.31 -56.46
C GLU A 507 28.52 -33.54 -56.29
N TRP A 508 28.87 -34.42 -55.34
CA TRP A 508 28.07 -35.62 -55.02
C TRP A 508 26.70 -35.25 -54.43
N LEU A 509 26.67 -34.37 -53.42
CA LEU A 509 25.45 -33.95 -52.73
C LEU A 509 24.47 -33.27 -53.70
N SER A 510 24.98 -32.42 -54.60
CA SER A 510 24.19 -31.76 -55.62
C SER A 510 23.45 -32.75 -56.50
N ARG A 511 24.14 -33.78 -56.98
CA ARG A 511 23.54 -34.79 -57.85
C ARG A 511 22.47 -35.59 -57.11
N GLU A 512 22.74 -36.00 -55.87
CA GLU A 512 21.79 -36.78 -55.08
C GLU A 512 20.55 -35.95 -54.69
N ALA A 513 20.74 -34.69 -54.31
CA ALA A 513 19.65 -33.74 -54.05
C ALA A 513 18.77 -33.52 -55.29
N VAL A 514 19.38 -33.35 -56.48
CA VAL A 514 18.67 -33.22 -57.76
C VAL A 514 17.90 -34.50 -58.09
N ASN A 515 18.49 -35.68 -57.88
CA ASN A 515 17.81 -36.96 -58.10
C ASN A 515 16.61 -37.13 -57.18
N VAL A 516 16.76 -36.87 -55.88
CA VAL A 516 15.66 -36.92 -54.89
C VAL A 516 14.55 -35.93 -55.26
N PHE A 517 14.91 -34.72 -55.70
CA PHE A 517 13.96 -33.70 -56.16
C PHE A 517 13.19 -34.14 -57.42
N ASN A 518 13.90 -34.66 -58.42
CA ASN A 518 13.33 -35.14 -59.69
C ASN A 518 12.40 -36.33 -59.47
N VAL A 519 12.82 -37.33 -58.69
CA VAL A 519 12.01 -38.50 -58.35
C VAL A 519 10.73 -38.09 -57.62
N ARG A 520 10.81 -37.16 -56.66
CA ARG A 520 9.62 -36.63 -55.96
C ARG A 520 8.63 -35.91 -56.87
N ARG A 521 9.08 -35.38 -58.01
CA ARG A 521 8.25 -34.71 -59.02
C ARG A 521 7.87 -35.62 -60.20
N GLY A 522 8.17 -36.91 -60.13
CA GLY A 522 7.81 -37.89 -61.16
C GLY A 522 8.76 -37.94 -62.37
N PHE A 523 9.95 -37.33 -62.27
CA PHE A 523 11.00 -37.44 -63.29
C PHE A 523 11.97 -38.58 -62.98
N PRO A 524 12.56 -39.24 -63.99
CA PRO A 524 13.58 -40.26 -63.78
C PRO A 524 14.87 -39.64 -63.19
N PRO A 525 15.62 -40.39 -62.36
CA PRO A 525 16.91 -39.93 -61.84
C PRO A 525 17.96 -39.83 -62.95
N ASN A 526 18.96 -38.96 -62.77
CA ASN A 526 20.05 -38.80 -63.73
C ASN A 526 20.98 -40.03 -63.68
N PRO A 527 21.38 -40.62 -64.84
CA PRO A 527 22.17 -41.85 -64.89
C PRO A 527 23.63 -41.66 -64.43
N LEU A 528 24.20 -42.69 -63.79
CA LEU A 528 25.58 -42.71 -63.27
C LEU A 528 26.56 -43.45 -64.22
N PRO A 529 27.75 -42.90 -64.53
CA PRO A 529 28.85 -43.64 -65.12
C PRO A 529 29.41 -44.71 -64.15
N ARG A 530 29.80 -45.90 -64.64
CA ARG A 530 30.31 -47.02 -63.81
C ARG A 530 31.52 -46.67 -62.93
N SER A 531 32.38 -45.75 -63.37
CA SER A 531 33.56 -45.29 -62.60
C SER A 531 33.21 -44.41 -61.40
N GLU A 532 32.02 -43.80 -61.39
CA GLU A 532 31.58 -42.89 -60.32
C GLU A 532 30.73 -43.59 -59.24
N LEU A 533 30.21 -44.79 -59.52
CA LEU A 533 29.53 -45.64 -58.53
C LEU A 533 30.47 -46.05 -57.39
N VAL A 534 31.75 -46.33 -57.70
CA VAL A 534 32.79 -46.68 -56.72
C VAL A 534 33.17 -45.48 -55.85
N VAL A 535 33.26 -44.29 -56.46
CA VAL A 535 33.56 -43.02 -55.75
C VAL A 535 32.37 -42.57 -54.87
N SER A 536 31.14 -42.82 -55.33
CA SER A 536 29.91 -42.57 -54.56
C SER A 536 29.81 -43.47 -53.32
N GLY A 537 30.20 -44.75 -53.43
CA GLY A 537 30.25 -45.67 -52.29
C GLY A 537 31.30 -45.26 -51.26
N MET A 538 32.52 -44.90 -51.70
CA MET A 538 33.58 -44.40 -50.80
C MET A 538 33.22 -43.08 -50.09
N LEU A 539 32.53 -42.15 -50.77
CA LEU A 539 32.09 -40.88 -50.16
C LEU A 539 30.92 -41.07 -49.18
N GLN A 540 30.02 -42.03 -49.43
CA GLN A 540 28.97 -42.44 -48.48
C GLN A 540 29.56 -43.02 -47.19
N ASP A 541 30.66 -43.76 -47.30
CA ASP A 541 31.40 -44.37 -46.19
C ASP A 541 32.43 -43.44 -45.52
N GLU A 542 32.65 -42.21 -45.96
CA GLU A 542 33.53 -41.25 -45.23
C GLU A 542 32.74 -40.07 -44.65
N MET A 543 31.68 -39.61 -45.33
CA MET A 543 30.96 -38.38 -44.98
C MET A 543 29.43 -38.51 -45.09
N GLY A 544 28.92 -39.74 -44.93
CA GLY A 544 27.50 -40.08 -45.03
C GLY A 544 26.57 -39.20 -44.17
N ASP A 545 27.02 -38.72 -43.02
CA ASP A 545 26.18 -37.91 -42.12
C ASP A 545 26.00 -36.47 -42.60
N PHE A 546 27.05 -35.82 -43.13
CA PHE A 546 26.94 -34.50 -43.75
C PHE A 546 26.06 -34.56 -45.02
N ALA A 547 26.23 -35.64 -45.79
CA ALA A 547 25.43 -35.95 -46.96
C ALA A 547 23.94 -36.14 -46.65
N LYS A 548 23.62 -37.00 -45.67
CA LYS A 548 22.26 -37.23 -45.18
C LYS A 548 21.64 -35.95 -44.62
N LEU A 549 22.42 -35.16 -43.89
CA LEU A 549 21.97 -33.89 -43.33
C LEU A 549 21.66 -32.87 -44.43
N GLY A 550 22.49 -32.76 -45.47
CA GLY A 550 22.23 -31.89 -46.63
C GLY A 550 20.96 -32.27 -47.42
N ILE A 551 20.70 -33.56 -47.63
CA ILE A 551 19.48 -34.05 -48.30
C ILE A 551 18.23 -33.85 -47.41
N ALA A 552 18.35 -34.12 -46.11
CA ALA A 552 17.27 -33.88 -45.15
C ALA A 552 16.96 -32.39 -44.95
N ALA A 553 17.95 -31.52 -45.17
CA ALA A 553 17.88 -30.07 -45.04
C ALA A 553 17.45 -29.34 -46.33
N LEU A 554 16.99 -30.04 -47.37
CA LEU A 554 16.57 -29.38 -48.61
C LEU A 554 15.46 -28.34 -48.34
N ASN A 555 15.70 -27.13 -48.86
CA ASN A 555 14.95 -25.90 -48.63
C ASN A 555 14.88 -25.44 -47.17
N GLN A 556 15.69 -25.96 -46.26
CA GLN A 556 15.71 -25.56 -44.85
C GLN A 556 17.02 -24.88 -44.51
N LEU A 557 16.96 -23.82 -43.70
CA LEU A 557 18.17 -23.22 -43.13
C LEU A 557 18.56 -24.05 -41.91
N ARG A 558 19.72 -24.71 -41.95
CA ARG A 558 20.16 -25.59 -40.88
C ARG A 558 21.46 -25.11 -40.27
N ASP A 559 21.49 -25.13 -38.94
CA ASP A 559 22.71 -25.00 -38.17
C ASP A 559 23.51 -26.31 -38.31
N ILE A 560 24.76 -26.19 -38.76
CA ILE A 560 25.69 -27.30 -38.85
C ILE A 560 26.94 -27.07 -37.98
N SER A 561 26.80 -26.18 -36.98
CA SER A 561 27.81 -25.92 -35.96
C SER A 561 28.18 -27.23 -35.26
N GLY A 562 29.38 -27.72 -35.57
CA GLY A 562 29.88 -29.04 -35.13
C GLY A 562 30.55 -29.84 -36.24
N VAL A 563 30.19 -29.64 -37.52
CA VAL A 563 30.77 -30.37 -38.66
C VAL A 563 31.68 -29.49 -39.52
N MET A 564 31.31 -28.23 -39.78
CA MET A 564 32.12 -27.28 -40.59
C MET A 564 32.17 -25.86 -39.98
N GLY A 565 32.53 -25.74 -38.69
CA GLY A 565 32.60 -24.46 -37.99
C GLY A 565 31.21 -23.85 -37.69
N ASN A 566 31.18 -22.63 -37.15
CA ASN A 566 29.94 -21.95 -36.73
C ASN A 566 29.23 -21.31 -37.95
N VAL A 567 28.44 -22.10 -38.68
CA VAL A 567 27.87 -21.69 -39.98
C VAL A 567 26.46 -22.26 -40.16
N TYR A 568 25.57 -21.48 -40.77
CA TYR A 568 24.25 -21.95 -41.24
C TYR A 568 24.30 -22.23 -42.75
N LEU A 569 23.71 -23.35 -43.16
CA LEU A 569 23.61 -23.73 -44.57
C LEU A 569 22.16 -23.75 -45.04
N PHE A 570 21.95 -23.31 -46.27
CA PHE A 570 20.68 -23.44 -46.99
C PHE A 570 20.90 -24.12 -48.33
N PHE A 571 20.19 -25.23 -48.55
CA PHE A 571 20.26 -26.04 -49.78
C PHE A 571 18.98 -25.85 -50.60
N ALA A 572 19.09 -25.50 -51.88
CA ALA A 572 17.94 -25.43 -52.77
C ALA A 572 18.26 -26.01 -54.15
N VAL A 573 17.38 -26.90 -54.65
CA VAL A 573 17.44 -27.37 -56.03
C VAL A 573 16.75 -26.35 -56.92
N LEU A 574 17.46 -25.86 -57.93
CA LEU A 574 16.92 -24.92 -58.91
C LEU A 574 16.24 -25.68 -60.06
N PRO A 575 14.93 -25.49 -60.29
CA PRO A 575 14.22 -26.15 -61.38
C PRO A 575 14.34 -25.39 -62.71
N GLN A 576 14.32 -26.13 -63.81
CA GLN A 576 14.17 -25.66 -65.19
C GLN A 576 12.70 -25.28 -65.50
N PRO A 577 12.42 -24.63 -66.65
CA PRO A 577 11.05 -24.28 -67.05
C PRO A 577 10.14 -25.49 -67.21
N ASP A 578 10.70 -26.66 -67.52
CA ASP A 578 10.00 -27.94 -67.64
C ASP A 578 9.74 -28.62 -66.27
N GLY A 579 10.21 -28.02 -65.18
CA GLY A 579 10.05 -28.49 -63.81
C GLY A 579 11.11 -29.48 -63.31
N ARG A 580 12.07 -29.89 -64.15
CA ARG A 580 13.21 -30.74 -63.75
C ARG A 580 14.25 -29.95 -62.96
N GLY A 581 14.79 -30.52 -61.90
CA GLY A 581 15.93 -29.95 -61.17
C GLY A 581 17.20 -30.07 -62.00
N ASP A 582 17.94 -28.97 -62.13
CA ASP A 582 19.15 -28.89 -62.97
C ASP A 582 20.41 -28.42 -62.21
N GLY A 583 20.30 -28.15 -60.91
CA GLY A 583 21.46 -27.85 -60.08
C GLY A 583 21.11 -27.58 -58.63
N LEU A 584 22.13 -27.61 -57.78
CA LEU A 584 22.04 -27.29 -56.35
C LEU A 584 22.68 -25.92 -56.09
N LEU A 585 21.89 -25.05 -55.48
CA LEU A 585 22.36 -23.84 -54.83
C LEU A 585 22.62 -24.14 -53.36
N LEU A 586 23.84 -23.81 -52.91
CA LEU A 586 24.21 -23.82 -51.50
C LEU A 586 24.55 -22.39 -51.08
N ALA A 587 23.74 -21.84 -50.19
CA ALA A 587 24.03 -20.58 -49.51
C ALA A 587 24.61 -20.86 -48.12
N VAL A 588 25.65 -20.11 -47.77
CA VAL A 588 26.40 -20.26 -46.52
C VAL A 588 26.35 -18.94 -45.76
N PHE A 589 26.04 -19.00 -44.48
CA PHE A 589 25.96 -17.85 -43.58
C PHE A 589 26.84 -18.08 -42.37
N GLU A 590 27.79 -17.19 -42.13
CA GLU A 590 28.60 -17.27 -40.91
C GLU A 590 27.71 -16.94 -39.70
N PHE A 591 27.82 -17.75 -38.63
CA PHE A 591 27.01 -17.57 -37.43
C PHE A 591 27.18 -16.17 -36.82
N GLY A 592 28.41 -15.65 -36.81
CA GLY A 592 28.70 -14.30 -36.32
C GLY A 592 27.96 -13.24 -37.12
N THR A 593 27.91 -13.40 -38.44
CA THR A 593 27.31 -12.45 -39.37
C THR A 593 25.79 -12.46 -39.33
N ILE A 594 25.14 -13.64 -39.29
CA ILE A 594 23.67 -13.73 -39.16
C ILE A 594 23.18 -13.20 -37.80
N VAL A 595 23.93 -13.43 -36.73
CA VAL A 595 23.65 -12.84 -35.41
C VAL A 595 23.85 -11.33 -35.43
N ALA A 596 24.90 -10.83 -36.08
CA ALA A 596 25.15 -9.40 -36.25
C ALA A 596 24.01 -8.71 -37.02
N ASP A 597 23.50 -9.33 -38.09
CA ASP A 597 22.38 -8.80 -38.87
C ASP A 597 21.08 -8.80 -38.06
N TYR A 598 20.80 -9.88 -37.32
CA TYR A 598 19.67 -9.91 -36.38
C TYR A 598 19.77 -8.81 -35.31
N LEU A 599 20.91 -8.69 -34.64
CA LEU A 599 21.10 -7.71 -33.57
C LEU A 599 21.05 -6.27 -34.10
N ARG A 600 21.50 -6.03 -35.34
CA ARG A 600 21.36 -4.72 -36.01
C ARG A 600 19.89 -4.37 -36.25
N GLU A 601 19.09 -5.33 -36.70
CA GLU A 601 17.65 -5.17 -36.91
C GLU A 601 16.88 -5.02 -35.58
N ALA A 602 17.19 -5.86 -34.60
CA ALA A 602 16.44 -5.98 -33.35
C ALA A 602 16.82 -4.93 -32.30
N CYS A 603 18.09 -4.54 -32.20
CA CYS A 603 18.53 -3.50 -31.27
C CYS A 603 18.40 -2.09 -31.87
N GLY A 604 18.50 -1.95 -33.21
CA GLY A 604 18.26 -0.69 -33.96
C GLY A 604 18.99 0.55 -33.41
N THR A 605 18.69 1.76 -33.90
CA THR A 605 19.17 3.04 -33.32
C THR A 605 18.54 3.37 -31.95
N GLN A 606 17.92 2.40 -31.28
CA GLN A 606 16.95 2.60 -30.21
C GLN A 606 17.55 2.78 -28.80
N VAL A 607 18.57 3.62 -28.66
CA VAL A 607 18.97 4.09 -27.31
C VAL A 607 17.96 5.12 -26.78
N ALA A 608 17.18 5.74 -27.69
CA ALA A 608 16.26 6.83 -27.37
C ALA A 608 14.79 6.42 -27.09
N THR A 609 14.43 5.13 -27.00
CA THR A 609 13.02 4.74 -26.75
C THR A 609 12.63 4.78 -25.27
N ALA A 610 11.32 4.77 -24.99
CA ALA A 610 10.70 5.00 -23.67
C ALA A 610 10.98 3.93 -22.59
N GLY A 611 11.75 2.88 -22.85
CA GLY A 611 12.12 1.85 -21.85
C GLY A 611 13.61 1.46 -21.90
N PRO A 612 14.01 0.33 -21.28
CA PRO A 612 15.40 -0.12 -21.26
C PRO A 612 15.95 -0.26 -22.68
N GLY A 613 17.07 0.41 -22.96
CA GLY A 613 17.79 0.28 -24.22
C GLY A 613 18.47 -1.08 -24.28
N LEU A 614 18.37 -1.77 -25.41
CA LEU A 614 19.03 -3.05 -25.61
C LEU A 614 20.40 -2.81 -26.25
N VAL A 615 21.43 -3.36 -25.62
CA VAL A 615 22.81 -3.36 -26.11
C VAL A 615 23.29 -4.79 -26.20
N ALA A 616 23.61 -5.26 -27.40
CA ALA A 616 24.21 -6.57 -27.59
C ALA A 616 25.72 -6.44 -27.89
N LEU A 617 26.49 -7.35 -27.30
CA LEU A 617 27.95 -7.41 -27.36
C LEU A 617 28.38 -8.83 -27.80
N PRO A 618 28.77 -9.05 -29.05
CA PRO A 618 29.20 -10.35 -29.56
C PRO A 618 30.44 -10.95 -28.84
N ARG A 619 30.60 -12.27 -28.92
CA ARG A 619 31.73 -13.10 -28.44
C ARG A 619 32.10 -14.07 -29.59
N PRO A 620 33.24 -14.00 -30.32
CA PRO A 620 34.59 -13.83 -29.80
C PRO A 620 35.39 -12.70 -30.48
N TRP A 621 36.54 -12.40 -29.86
CA TRP A 621 37.56 -11.35 -29.97
C TRP A 621 37.89 -10.64 -31.30
N ASP A 622 37.33 -11.04 -32.44
CA ASP A 622 37.54 -10.35 -33.72
C ASP A 622 36.44 -9.34 -34.07
N PHE A 623 35.26 -9.45 -33.45
CA PHE A 623 34.11 -8.62 -33.79
C PHE A 623 33.66 -7.79 -32.59
N VAL A 624 34.28 -6.62 -32.40
CA VAL A 624 33.96 -5.70 -31.30
C VAL A 624 32.92 -4.66 -31.74
N TYR A 625 31.77 -5.16 -32.17
CA TYR A 625 30.59 -4.33 -32.45
C TYR A 625 29.69 -4.30 -31.22
N SER A 626 29.18 -3.13 -30.83
CA SER A 626 27.99 -3.04 -30.00
C SER A 626 26.80 -2.77 -30.91
N TYR A 627 25.64 -3.33 -30.58
CA TYR A 627 24.40 -3.04 -31.28
C TYR A 627 23.38 -2.43 -30.32
N PRO A 628 22.92 -1.18 -30.54
CA PRO A 628 23.41 -0.20 -31.53
C PRO A 628 24.89 0.16 -31.40
N THR A 629 25.45 0.66 -32.50
CA THR A 629 26.78 1.28 -32.51
C THR A 629 26.69 2.60 -31.74
N LEU A 630 27.18 2.58 -30.50
CA LEU A 630 27.19 3.75 -29.62
C LEU A 630 28.42 4.63 -29.91
N GLU A 631 28.29 5.94 -29.64
CA GLU A 631 29.29 6.99 -29.88
C GLU A 631 30.67 6.70 -29.25
N ASP A 632 31.69 7.38 -29.80
CA ASP A 632 33.08 7.30 -29.35
C ASP A 632 33.21 7.64 -27.86
N GLY A 633 33.74 6.71 -27.05
CA GLY A 633 34.11 6.96 -25.65
C GLY A 633 33.48 6.06 -24.57
N ILE A 634 32.54 5.18 -24.91
CA ILE A 634 31.95 4.22 -23.95
C ILE A 634 32.74 2.90 -23.95
N THR A 635 33.42 2.61 -22.84
CA THR A 635 34.17 1.36 -22.64
C THR A 635 33.32 0.29 -21.95
N TRP A 636 32.98 -0.76 -22.70
CA TRP A 636 32.18 -1.89 -22.22
C TRP A 636 33.00 -2.99 -21.54
N LEU A 637 34.34 -2.90 -21.60
CA LEU A 637 35.27 -3.93 -21.15
C LEU A 637 35.05 -4.36 -19.69
N PRO A 638 34.84 -3.47 -18.70
CA PRO A 638 34.64 -3.89 -17.31
C PRO A 638 33.37 -4.73 -17.11
N LEU A 639 32.27 -4.34 -17.76
CA LEU A 639 31.00 -5.07 -17.73
C LEU A 639 31.09 -6.39 -18.49
N GLN A 640 31.77 -6.41 -19.64
CA GLN A 640 32.03 -7.62 -20.41
C GLN A 640 32.84 -8.62 -19.59
N GLU A 641 33.89 -8.17 -18.89
CA GLU A 641 34.68 -9.03 -18.00
C GLU A 641 33.85 -9.57 -16.84
N GLN A 642 32.94 -8.78 -16.26
CA GLN A 642 32.03 -9.23 -15.21
C GLN A 642 31.08 -10.32 -15.71
N VAL A 643 30.42 -10.12 -16.86
CA VAL A 643 29.55 -11.16 -17.46
C VAL A 643 30.38 -12.38 -17.91
N ARG A 644 31.62 -12.18 -18.38
CA ARG A 644 32.52 -13.27 -18.79
C ARG A 644 32.88 -14.17 -17.61
N ARG A 645 33.10 -13.59 -16.42
CA ARG A 645 33.39 -14.36 -15.20
C ARG A 645 32.18 -15.19 -14.74
N GLN A 646 30.97 -14.89 -15.24
CA GLN A 646 29.72 -15.53 -14.83
C GLN A 646 28.75 -15.69 -16.02
N PRO A 647 29.06 -16.56 -17.01
CA PRO A 647 28.35 -16.60 -18.28
C PRO A 647 26.86 -16.94 -18.14
N ASP A 648 26.49 -17.76 -17.15
CA ASP A 648 25.09 -18.19 -16.94
C ASP A 648 24.34 -17.36 -15.88
N ALA A 649 25.04 -16.47 -15.17
CA ALA A 649 24.42 -15.65 -14.13
C ALA A 649 23.77 -14.40 -14.73
N LEU A 650 22.60 -14.04 -14.22
CA LEU A 650 21.97 -12.76 -14.51
C LEU A 650 22.74 -11.66 -13.76
N LEU A 651 23.53 -10.87 -14.49
CA LEU A 651 24.20 -9.69 -13.96
C LEU A 651 23.15 -8.59 -13.72
N GLN A 652 23.09 -8.06 -12.51
CA GLN A 652 22.33 -6.86 -12.17
C GLN A 652 23.25 -5.89 -11.44
N THR A 653 23.66 -4.82 -12.10
CA THR A 653 24.63 -3.87 -11.52
C THR A 653 24.37 -2.45 -12.00
N ALA A 654 24.70 -1.48 -11.15
CA ALA A 654 24.81 -0.09 -11.59
C ALA A 654 26.22 0.13 -12.14
N ALA A 655 26.32 0.64 -13.36
CA ALA A 655 27.59 0.89 -14.01
C ALA A 655 27.64 2.29 -14.61
N ARG A 656 28.82 2.92 -14.52
CA ARG A 656 29.08 4.20 -15.17
C ARG A 656 29.66 3.92 -16.56
N LEU A 657 28.97 4.39 -17.59
CA LEU A 657 29.31 4.16 -19.00
C LEU A 657 29.51 5.53 -19.65
N GLY A 658 30.76 5.96 -19.79
CA GLY A 658 31.07 7.33 -20.19
C GLY A 658 30.72 8.37 -19.10
N PRO A 659 30.14 9.53 -19.44
CA PRO A 659 29.76 10.54 -18.44
C PRO A 659 28.53 10.13 -17.61
N GLU A 660 27.68 9.24 -18.13
CA GLU A 660 26.38 8.88 -17.55
C GLU A 660 26.41 7.56 -16.76
N SER A 661 25.43 7.40 -15.85
CA SER A 661 25.26 6.19 -15.03
C SER A 661 24.02 5.41 -15.49
N PHE A 662 24.12 4.09 -15.54
CA PHE A 662 23.05 3.19 -15.99
C PHE A 662 22.84 2.03 -15.01
N ASP A 663 21.60 1.59 -14.84
CA ASP A 663 21.27 0.28 -14.28
C ASP A 663 21.35 -0.74 -15.43
N VAL A 664 22.21 -1.73 -15.27
CA VAL A 664 22.54 -2.72 -16.29
C VAL A 664 22.06 -4.08 -15.83
N VAL A 665 21.19 -4.68 -16.64
CA VAL A 665 20.79 -6.08 -16.52
C VAL A 665 21.36 -6.83 -17.71
N GLY A 666 22.13 -7.89 -17.48
CA GLY A 666 22.84 -8.57 -18.56
C GLY A 666 23.04 -10.05 -18.34
N ARG A 667 23.14 -10.81 -19.44
CA ARG A 667 23.53 -12.23 -19.40
C ARG A 667 24.15 -12.65 -20.74
N THR A 668 24.81 -13.81 -20.76
CA THR A 668 25.12 -14.47 -22.03
C THR A 668 23.83 -14.99 -22.66
N GLY A 669 23.62 -14.76 -23.95
CA GLY A 669 22.41 -15.20 -24.63
C GLY A 669 22.31 -16.73 -24.65
N ARG A 670 21.15 -17.30 -24.32
CA ARG A 670 20.94 -18.76 -24.37
C ARG A 670 20.80 -19.25 -25.80
N ARG A 671 20.08 -18.48 -26.63
CA ARG A 671 19.91 -18.72 -28.07
C ARG A 671 20.87 -17.89 -28.94
N LEU A 672 21.63 -17.01 -28.30
CA LEU A 672 22.68 -16.18 -28.90
C LEU A 672 24.00 -16.40 -28.13
N PRO A 673 24.55 -17.63 -28.10
CA PRO A 673 25.71 -17.98 -27.26
C PRO A 673 26.97 -17.16 -27.57
N VAL A 674 27.04 -16.63 -28.79
CA VAL A 674 28.09 -15.78 -29.34
C VAL A 674 27.79 -14.30 -29.02
N SER A 675 26.94 -13.98 -28.04
CA SER A 675 26.62 -12.60 -27.65
C SER A 675 26.25 -12.48 -26.17
N THR A 676 26.82 -11.48 -25.51
CA THR A 676 26.35 -10.94 -24.23
C THR A 676 25.27 -9.91 -24.54
N VAL A 677 24.06 -10.11 -24.03
CA VAL A 677 22.97 -9.15 -24.21
C VAL A 677 22.79 -8.37 -22.91
N LEU A 678 22.78 -7.05 -23.01
CA LEU A 678 22.60 -6.10 -21.93
C LEU A 678 21.33 -5.28 -22.18
N ALA A 679 20.58 -5.04 -21.12
CA ALA A 679 19.53 -4.04 -21.07
C ALA A 679 20.01 -2.93 -20.15
N ILE A 680 20.15 -1.73 -20.69
CA ILE A 680 20.62 -0.54 -19.99
C ILE A 680 19.47 0.43 -19.75
N THR A 681 19.37 0.94 -18.52
CA THR A 681 18.39 1.97 -18.16
C THR A 681 19.13 3.16 -17.56
N PRO A 682 19.05 4.37 -18.14
CA PRO A 682 19.70 5.55 -17.57
C PRO A 682 19.22 5.80 -16.14
N LEU A 683 20.15 5.96 -15.18
CA LEU A 683 19.80 6.24 -13.79
C LEU A 683 19.00 7.53 -13.66
N ASP A 684 19.24 8.51 -14.52
CA ASP A 684 18.50 9.78 -14.55
C ASP A 684 17.00 9.58 -14.82
N ARG A 685 16.60 8.55 -15.58
CA ARG A 685 15.19 8.20 -15.77
C ARG A 685 14.58 7.62 -14.50
N LEU A 686 15.32 6.76 -13.79
CA LEU A 686 14.88 6.23 -12.50
C LEU A 686 14.78 7.35 -11.46
N HIS A 687 15.70 8.32 -11.50
CA HIS A 687 15.63 9.53 -10.69
C HIS A 687 14.46 10.44 -11.09
N ALA A 688 14.15 10.59 -12.38
CA ALA A 688 13.01 11.37 -12.86
C ALA A 688 11.67 10.72 -12.47
N ALA A 689 11.53 9.41 -12.64
CA ALA A 689 10.36 8.65 -12.17
C ALA A 689 10.17 8.81 -10.67
N ARG A 690 11.26 8.72 -9.89
CA ARG A 690 11.25 9.01 -8.45
C ARG A 690 10.81 10.45 -8.15
N ARG A 691 11.34 11.45 -8.88
CA ARG A 691 10.92 12.86 -8.73
C ARG A 691 9.43 13.04 -9.01
N ASN A 692 8.87 12.36 -10.01
CA ASN A 692 7.44 12.44 -10.32
C ASN A 692 6.58 11.83 -9.21
N VAL A 693 6.99 10.69 -8.65
CA VAL A 693 6.30 10.10 -7.48
C VAL A 693 6.38 11.03 -6.28
N ILE A 694 7.56 11.60 -5.99
CA ILE A 694 7.73 12.58 -4.91
C ILE A 694 6.86 13.83 -5.16
N ALA A 695 6.83 14.34 -6.39
CA ALA A 695 6.04 15.52 -6.75
C ALA A 695 4.53 15.24 -6.65
N ALA A 696 4.07 14.07 -7.09
CA ALA A 696 2.68 13.66 -6.96
C ALA A 696 2.28 13.46 -5.48
N ALA A 697 3.14 12.84 -4.68
CA ALA A 697 2.94 12.68 -3.24
C ALA A 697 2.91 14.05 -2.54
N GLY A 698 3.83 14.95 -2.88
CA GLY A 698 3.87 16.33 -2.37
C GLY A 698 2.64 17.14 -2.78
N GLY A 699 2.18 17.03 -4.03
CA GLY A 699 0.97 17.68 -4.52
C GLY A 699 -0.29 17.21 -3.78
N ARG A 700 -0.42 15.91 -3.54
CA ARG A 700 -1.52 15.33 -2.73
C ARG A 700 -1.46 15.82 -1.27
N LEU A 701 -0.27 15.93 -0.69
CA LEU A 701 -0.10 16.49 0.66
C LEU A 701 -0.51 17.96 0.72
N ILE A 702 -0.15 18.77 -0.28
CA ILE A 702 -0.58 20.17 -0.39
C ILE A 702 -2.10 20.27 -0.52
N LEU A 703 -2.73 19.42 -1.33
CA LEU A 703 -4.20 19.38 -1.45
C LEU A 703 -4.87 19.00 -0.12
N ALA A 704 -4.32 18.03 0.61
CA ALA A 704 -4.81 17.67 1.94
C ALA A 704 -4.66 18.82 2.94
N LEU A 705 -3.51 19.53 2.92
CA LEU A 705 -3.27 20.75 3.70
C LEU A 705 -4.30 21.85 3.37
N GLY A 706 -4.54 22.09 2.07
CA GLY A 706 -5.54 23.04 1.60
C GLY A 706 -6.96 22.68 2.05
N PHE A 707 -7.32 21.40 1.98
CA PHE A 707 -8.63 20.90 2.44
C PHE A 707 -8.79 21.06 3.96
N CYS A 708 -7.77 20.73 4.75
CA CYS A 708 -7.77 20.95 6.19
C CYS A 708 -7.91 22.44 6.55
N LEU A 709 -7.18 23.32 5.86
CA LEU A 709 -7.31 24.77 6.04
C LEU A 709 -8.72 25.26 5.70
N LEU A 710 -9.28 24.80 4.58
CA LEU A 710 -10.65 25.11 4.17
C LEU A 710 -11.66 24.64 5.24
N LEU A 711 -11.53 23.40 5.72
CA LEU A 711 -12.40 22.85 6.78
C LEU A 711 -12.32 23.71 8.05
N THR A 712 -11.13 24.17 8.42
CA THR A 712 -10.90 25.07 9.57
C THR A 712 -11.62 26.40 9.39
N LEU A 713 -11.47 27.01 8.22
CA LEU A 713 -12.10 28.29 7.88
C LEU A 713 -13.63 28.16 7.85
N VAL A 714 -14.16 27.09 7.26
CA VAL A 714 -15.60 26.79 7.23
C VAL A 714 -16.12 26.58 8.65
N THR A 715 -15.47 25.74 9.45
CA THR A 715 -15.88 25.47 10.84
C THR A 715 -15.85 26.74 11.67
N ARG A 716 -14.81 27.58 11.52
CA ARG A 716 -14.70 28.89 12.16
C ARG A 716 -15.86 29.80 11.78
N SER A 717 -16.18 29.88 10.49
CA SER A 717 -17.24 30.76 9.98
C SER A 717 -18.65 30.29 10.37
N ARG A 718 -18.89 28.99 10.53
CA ARG A 718 -20.23 28.44 10.77
C ARG A 718 -20.58 28.18 12.23
N LEU A 719 -19.60 27.85 13.10
CA LEU A 719 -19.87 27.47 14.49
C LEU A 719 -19.58 28.58 15.52
N LEU A 720 -18.55 29.41 15.32
CA LEU A 720 -18.21 30.41 16.33
C LEU A 720 -19.21 31.57 16.46
N PRO A 721 -19.76 32.14 15.38
CA PRO A 721 -20.71 33.26 15.51
C PRO A 721 -21.97 32.88 16.31
N PRO A 722 -22.67 31.76 16.03
CA PRO A 722 -23.86 31.40 16.80
C PRO A 722 -23.58 31.15 18.30
N LEU A 723 -22.42 30.57 18.63
CA LEU A 723 -22.04 30.37 20.03
C LEU A 723 -21.78 31.71 20.75
N ARG A 724 -21.30 32.71 20.03
CA ARG A 724 -21.15 34.08 20.56
C ARG A 724 -22.51 34.72 20.79
N ASP A 725 -23.42 34.62 19.83
CA ASP A 725 -24.78 35.18 19.94
C ASP A 725 -25.51 34.57 21.15
N LEU A 726 -25.39 33.26 21.37
CA LEU A 726 -25.96 32.60 22.55
C LEU A 726 -25.36 33.13 23.86
N ALA A 727 -24.03 33.30 23.92
CA ALA A 727 -23.36 33.82 25.11
C ALA A 727 -23.78 35.26 25.41
N ASP A 728 -23.89 36.09 24.38
CA ASP A 728 -24.38 37.47 24.48
C ASP A 728 -25.87 37.49 24.89
N GLY A 729 -26.67 36.53 24.41
CA GLY A 729 -28.05 36.30 24.82
C GLY A 729 -28.19 35.98 26.31
N VAL A 730 -27.44 35.00 26.81
CA VAL A 730 -27.44 34.62 28.24
C VAL A 730 -26.99 35.79 29.12
N GLN A 731 -26.02 36.58 28.65
CA GLN A 731 -25.61 37.78 29.36
C GLN A 731 -26.73 38.82 29.44
N ALA A 732 -27.46 39.05 28.33
CA ALA A 732 -28.61 39.96 28.31
C ALA A 732 -29.75 39.49 29.22
N MET A 733 -29.99 38.18 29.31
CA MET A 733 -30.95 37.59 30.26
C MET A 733 -30.59 37.92 31.71
N ARG A 734 -29.31 37.79 32.08
CA ARG A 734 -28.83 38.12 33.43
C ARG A 734 -28.98 39.61 33.78
N GLU A 735 -28.89 40.48 32.78
CA GLU A 735 -29.03 41.93 32.93
C GLU A 735 -30.49 42.41 32.85
N GLY A 736 -31.47 41.51 32.76
CA GLY A 736 -32.89 41.86 32.66
C GLY A 736 -33.30 42.47 31.32
N ARG A 737 -32.46 42.37 30.28
CA ARG A 737 -32.73 42.89 28.94
C ARG A 737 -33.53 41.89 28.12
N PHE A 738 -34.74 41.58 28.58
CA PHE A 738 -35.59 40.52 28.01
C PHE A 738 -36.13 40.78 26.60
N ALA A 739 -35.93 41.99 26.04
CA ALA A 739 -36.32 42.33 24.67
C ALA A 739 -35.36 41.77 23.59
N LEU A 740 -34.12 41.37 23.97
CA LEU A 740 -33.16 40.83 23.00
C LEU A 740 -33.69 39.51 22.40
N ARG A 741 -33.54 39.36 21.08
CA ARG A 741 -33.87 38.12 20.36
C ARG A 741 -32.67 37.65 19.54
N LEU A 742 -32.37 36.36 19.63
CA LEU A 742 -31.35 35.71 18.83
C LEU A 742 -31.90 35.35 17.43
N PRO A 743 -31.07 35.35 16.38
CA PRO A 743 -31.51 35.13 15.00
C PRO A 743 -31.88 33.65 14.73
N ALA A 744 -33.14 33.28 14.95
CA ALA A 744 -33.64 31.90 14.90
C ALA A 744 -33.99 31.39 13.49
N GLU A 745 -33.57 32.05 12.42
CA GLU A 745 -33.85 31.68 11.02
C GLU A 745 -33.17 30.36 10.58
N ARG A 746 -32.30 29.80 11.42
CA ARG A 746 -31.60 28.55 11.14
C ARG A 746 -32.53 27.35 11.29
N THR A 747 -32.39 26.36 10.41
CA THR A 747 -33.19 25.11 10.44
C THR A 747 -32.50 23.96 11.19
N ASP A 748 -31.33 24.21 11.80
CA ASP A 748 -30.53 23.24 12.54
C ASP A 748 -30.83 23.25 14.05
N GLU A 749 -30.12 22.42 14.82
CA GLU A 749 -30.27 22.32 16.28
C GLU A 749 -29.98 23.65 16.98
N LEU A 750 -29.08 24.47 16.44
CA LEU A 750 -28.78 25.80 16.97
C LEU A 750 -29.96 26.76 16.74
N GLY A 751 -30.63 26.68 15.59
CA GLY A 751 -31.88 27.39 15.34
C GLY A 751 -32.98 27.02 16.34
N ARG A 752 -33.15 25.71 16.62
CA ARG A 752 -34.10 25.24 17.64
C ARG A 752 -33.75 25.76 19.04
N LEU A 753 -32.47 25.79 19.38
CA LEU A 753 -31.98 26.33 20.65
C LEU A 753 -32.23 27.84 20.76
N PHE A 754 -31.98 28.61 19.70
CA PHE A 754 -32.28 30.05 19.66
C PHE A 754 -33.78 30.32 19.79
N ALA A 755 -34.63 29.54 19.11
CA ALA A 755 -36.08 29.65 19.24
C ALA A 755 -36.55 29.35 20.67
N ALA A 756 -36.00 28.31 21.32
CA ALA A 756 -36.30 27.99 22.71
C ALA A 756 -35.85 29.10 23.67
N PHE A 757 -34.64 29.64 23.48
CA PHE A 757 -34.13 30.76 24.26
C PHE A 757 -35.01 32.02 24.09
N ASN A 758 -35.41 32.34 22.86
CA ASN A 758 -36.29 33.48 22.57
C ASN A 758 -37.67 33.35 23.23
N ARG A 759 -38.24 32.12 23.30
CA ARG A 759 -39.49 31.87 24.02
C ARG A 759 -39.33 32.11 25.52
N ALA A 760 -38.24 31.63 26.13
CA ALA A 760 -37.97 31.88 27.54
C ALA A 760 -37.81 33.39 27.84
N MET A 761 -37.10 34.12 26.98
CA MET A 761 -36.95 35.58 27.10
C MET A 761 -38.30 36.32 26.95
N ALA A 762 -39.20 35.85 26.09
CA ALA A 762 -40.54 36.42 25.97
C ALA A 762 -41.36 36.23 27.25
N HIS A 763 -41.36 35.01 27.80
CA HIS A 763 -42.09 34.70 29.04
C HIS A 763 -41.59 35.54 30.23
N LEU A 764 -40.27 35.71 30.37
CA LEU A 764 -39.70 36.56 31.42
C LEU A 764 -40.06 38.04 31.25
N ALA A 765 -40.11 38.54 30.01
CA ALA A 765 -40.57 39.90 29.73
C ALA A 765 -42.05 40.09 30.11
N GLU A 766 -42.91 39.12 29.82
CA GLU A 766 -44.33 39.13 30.19
C GLU A 766 -44.53 39.16 31.70
N MET A 767 -43.79 38.33 32.45
CA MET A 767 -43.84 38.32 33.92
C MET A 767 -43.39 39.66 34.53
N GLN A 768 -42.32 40.26 33.99
CA GLN A 768 -41.84 41.56 34.47
C GLN A 768 -42.87 42.67 34.22
N LEU A 769 -43.52 42.68 33.05
CA LEU A 769 -44.55 43.66 32.73
C LEU A 769 -45.77 43.51 33.65
N ALA A 770 -46.23 42.28 33.89
CA ALA A 770 -47.36 42.00 34.77
C ALA A 770 -47.11 42.48 36.22
N ALA A 771 -45.88 42.29 36.72
CA ALA A 771 -45.46 42.79 38.03
C ALA A 771 -45.56 44.31 38.16
N VAL A 772 -45.10 45.04 37.14
CA VAL A 772 -45.17 46.52 37.13
C VAL A 772 -46.62 47.01 37.12
N VAL A 773 -47.51 46.33 36.40
CA VAL A 773 -48.94 46.69 36.35
C VAL A 773 -49.61 46.45 37.70
N GLN A 774 -49.41 45.28 38.32
CA GLN A 774 -50.05 44.95 39.59
C GLN A 774 -49.54 45.82 40.75
N ALA A 775 -48.25 46.16 40.78
CA ALA A 775 -47.71 47.06 41.80
C ALA A 775 -48.39 48.44 41.80
N ARG A 776 -48.87 48.92 40.64
CA ARG A 776 -49.63 50.17 40.52
C ARG A 776 -51.08 50.06 41.01
N LEU A 777 -51.59 48.86 41.22
CA LEU A 777 -52.95 48.59 41.70
C LEU A 777 -53.04 48.48 43.22
N LEU A 778 -51.93 48.54 43.97
CA LEU A 778 -51.96 48.52 45.43
C LEU A 778 -52.35 49.90 46.01
N PRO A 779 -53.11 49.97 47.12
CA PRO A 779 -53.47 51.22 47.79
C PRO A 779 -52.24 51.91 48.38
N PRO A 780 -52.36 53.21 48.71
CA PRO A 780 -51.34 53.87 49.52
C PRO A 780 -51.15 53.12 50.87
N PRO A 781 -49.92 53.03 51.39
CA PRO A 781 -49.60 52.22 52.56
C PRO A 781 -50.28 52.67 53.86
N GLU A 782 -50.65 53.95 53.95
CA GLU A 782 -51.34 54.51 55.11
C GLU A 782 -52.35 55.57 54.66
N ARG A 783 -53.50 55.62 55.33
CA ARG A 783 -54.51 56.67 55.17
C ARG A 783 -55.08 57.07 56.53
N ARG A 784 -55.30 58.36 56.73
CA ARG A 784 -56.06 58.89 57.87
C ARG A 784 -57.44 59.34 57.41
N CYS A 785 -58.48 58.89 58.12
CA CYS A 785 -59.88 59.22 57.84
C CYS A 785 -60.55 59.66 59.15
N GLY A 786 -60.64 60.97 59.38
CA GLY A 786 -61.07 61.50 60.68
C GLY A 786 -60.16 61.02 61.81
N ARG A 787 -60.74 60.39 62.83
CA ARG A 787 -60.03 59.79 63.97
C ARG A 787 -59.49 58.37 63.73
N PHE A 788 -59.54 57.86 62.51
CA PHE A 788 -59.09 56.51 62.19
C PHE A 788 -57.83 56.51 61.35
N ARG A 789 -56.86 55.67 61.74
CA ARG A 789 -55.64 55.36 61.00
C ARG A 789 -55.80 53.99 60.34
N LEU A 790 -55.69 53.95 59.02
CA LEU A 790 -55.72 52.74 58.21
C LEU A 790 -54.31 52.43 57.71
N VAL A 791 -53.83 51.23 57.97
CA VAL A 791 -52.50 50.76 57.57
C VAL A 791 -52.63 49.49 56.76
N ALA A 792 -52.13 49.49 55.54
CA ALA A 792 -52.21 48.38 54.59
C ALA A 792 -50.80 47.88 54.24
N ARG A 793 -50.47 46.62 54.50
CA ARG A 793 -49.21 46.00 54.09
C ARG A 793 -49.49 44.71 53.34
N ASN A 794 -48.73 44.46 52.29
CA ASN A 794 -48.82 43.26 51.47
C ASN A 794 -47.40 42.80 51.09
N GLN A 795 -47.20 41.49 51.03
CA GLN A 795 -46.01 40.83 50.52
C GLN A 795 -46.42 39.76 49.52
N MET A 796 -46.07 39.99 48.25
CA MET A 796 -46.27 39.00 47.18
C MET A 796 -45.10 38.02 47.12
N THR A 797 -45.38 36.74 46.88
CA THR A 797 -44.39 35.66 46.79
C THR A 797 -43.82 35.49 45.38
N GLN A 798 -44.56 35.93 44.35
CA GLN A 798 -44.12 35.95 42.95
C GLN A 798 -44.10 37.37 42.36
N ALA A 799 -43.72 37.47 41.08
CA ALA A 799 -43.80 38.72 40.32
C ALA A 799 -45.22 39.32 40.30
N THR A 800 -46.25 38.46 40.43
CA THR A 800 -47.65 38.86 40.58
C THR A 800 -48.37 37.93 41.57
N GLY A 801 -49.28 38.45 42.40
CA GLY A 801 -50.00 37.70 43.44
C GLY A 801 -51.53 37.68 43.34
N GLY A 802 -52.18 36.89 44.18
CA GLY A 802 -53.64 36.73 44.28
C GLY A 802 -54.32 37.69 45.27
N ASP A 803 -53.58 38.14 46.28
CA ASP A 803 -54.09 39.02 47.33
C ASP A 803 -54.62 40.37 46.80
N PHE A 804 -55.87 40.66 47.14
CA PHE A 804 -56.56 41.91 46.89
C PHE A 804 -56.72 42.72 48.18
N LEU A 805 -55.98 43.80 48.31
CA LEU A 805 -56.07 44.73 49.44
C LEU A 805 -56.39 46.13 48.91
N ASP A 806 -57.46 46.77 49.39
CA ASP A 806 -57.77 48.16 49.03
C ASP A 806 -58.55 48.90 50.12
N HIS A 807 -58.42 50.23 50.12
CA HIS A 807 -59.27 51.12 50.89
C HIS A 807 -59.41 52.48 50.18
N HIS A 808 -60.63 53.01 50.11
CA HIS A 808 -60.87 54.33 49.54
C HIS A 808 -62.11 55.01 50.13
N GLU A 809 -62.12 56.33 50.05
CA GLU A 809 -63.24 57.15 50.51
C GLU A 809 -64.35 57.17 49.45
N LEU A 810 -65.59 56.98 49.90
CA LEU A 810 -66.80 57.07 49.09
C LEU A 810 -67.28 58.53 49.02
N PRO A 811 -68.10 58.91 48.02
CA PRO A 811 -68.58 60.28 47.86
C PRO A 811 -69.37 60.84 49.06
N ASP A 812 -69.86 59.97 49.94
CA ASP A 812 -70.62 60.31 51.14
C ASP A 812 -69.76 60.40 52.43
N GLY A 813 -68.42 60.29 52.30
CA GLY A 813 -67.47 60.40 53.41
C GLY A 813 -67.24 59.09 54.18
N ARG A 814 -67.89 57.99 53.81
CA ARG A 814 -67.56 56.65 54.35
C ARG A 814 -66.32 56.09 53.69
N VAL A 815 -65.63 55.20 54.37
CA VAL A 815 -64.44 54.53 53.85
C VAL A 815 -64.80 53.09 53.52
N LEU A 816 -64.72 52.75 52.24
CA LEU A 816 -64.81 51.38 51.76
C LEU A 816 -63.48 50.68 51.98
N ILE A 817 -63.56 49.47 52.50
CA ILE A 817 -62.43 48.64 52.85
C ILE A 817 -62.67 47.27 52.25
N VAL A 818 -61.64 46.69 51.67
CA VAL A 818 -61.73 45.36 51.12
C VAL A 818 -60.42 44.61 51.29
N LEU A 819 -60.54 43.35 51.69
CA LEU A 819 -59.46 42.39 51.67
C LEU A 819 -59.99 41.09 51.07
N GLY A 820 -59.29 40.52 50.12
CA GLY A 820 -59.61 39.22 49.57
C GLY A 820 -58.38 38.52 49.04
N ASP A 821 -58.52 37.23 48.77
CA ASP A 821 -57.47 36.41 48.21
C ASP A 821 -58.06 35.48 47.14
N VAL A 822 -57.40 35.44 45.97
CA VAL A 822 -57.83 34.67 44.81
C VAL A 822 -57.09 33.35 44.81
N THR A 823 -57.84 32.24 44.68
CA THR A 823 -57.23 30.91 44.64
C THR A 823 -56.24 30.76 43.48
N GLY A 824 -54.98 30.48 43.80
CA GLY A 824 -53.89 30.27 42.83
C GLY A 824 -52.98 31.49 42.68
N HIS A 825 -51.83 31.32 42.02
CA HIS A 825 -50.80 32.35 41.88
C HIS A 825 -50.52 32.72 40.40
N GLY A 826 -49.89 33.87 40.16
CA GLY A 826 -49.47 34.31 38.83
C GLY A 826 -50.46 35.23 38.10
N ILE A 827 -50.31 35.37 36.78
CA ILE A 827 -51.01 36.40 35.97
C ILE A 827 -52.54 36.22 36.02
N GLY A 828 -53.02 34.98 36.03
CA GLY A 828 -54.46 34.68 36.11
C GLY A 828 -55.11 35.23 37.37
N ALA A 829 -54.50 34.98 38.54
CA ALA A 829 -54.98 35.50 39.83
C ALA A 829 -54.93 37.03 39.86
N ALA A 830 -53.82 37.63 39.41
CA ALA A 830 -53.65 39.08 39.37
C ALA A 830 -54.68 39.81 38.49
N LEU A 831 -55.13 39.19 37.39
CA LEU A 831 -56.22 39.73 36.56
C LEU A 831 -57.56 39.73 37.31
N VAL A 832 -57.85 38.66 38.06
CA VAL A 832 -59.06 38.59 38.91
C VAL A 832 -59.00 39.65 40.01
N THR A 833 -57.86 39.83 40.67
CA THR A 833 -57.62 40.89 41.66
C THR A 833 -57.88 42.28 41.05
N ALA A 834 -57.39 42.56 39.84
CA ALA A 834 -57.61 43.82 39.15
C ALA A 834 -59.10 44.05 38.81
N MET A 835 -59.79 43.01 38.35
CA MET A 835 -61.23 43.05 38.08
C MET A 835 -62.04 43.27 39.37
N ALA A 836 -61.70 42.57 40.46
CA ALA A 836 -62.31 42.71 41.78
C ALA A 836 -62.21 44.15 42.27
N LYS A 837 -61.02 44.75 42.12
CA LYS A 837 -60.74 46.12 42.52
C LYS A 837 -61.63 47.14 41.83
N GLU A 838 -61.68 47.11 40.50
CA GLU A 838 -62.51 48.05 39.75
C GLU A 838 -64.01 47.83 40.04
N ALA A 839 -64.45 46.57 40.14
CA ALA A 839 -65.83 46.25 40.46
C ALA A 839 -66.23 46.76 41.87
N VAL A 840 -65.41 46.53 42.90
CA VAL A 840 -65.67 47.02 44.26
C VAL A 840 -65.75 48.55 44.30
N ARG A 841 -64.83 49.22 43.60
CA ARG A 841 -64.81 50.69 43.50
C ARG A 841 -66.06 51.26 42.83
N GLU A 842 -66.59 50.58 41.82
CA GLU A 842 -67.83 50.97 41.15
C GLU A 842 -69.08 50.66 42.01
N LEU A 843 -69.08 49.53 42.73
CA LEU A 843 -70.22 49.06 43.51
C LEU A 843 -70.38 49.78 44.85
N GLY A 844 -69.29 50.25 45.46
CA GLY A 844 -69.30 50.97 46.75
C GLY A 844 -70.32 52.12 46.80
N PRO A 845 -70.27 53.08 45.87
CA PRO A 845 -71.25 54.17 45.80
C PRO A 845 -72.69 53.72 45.46
N ARG A 846 -72.86 52.58 44.76
CA ARG A 846 -74.17 52.07 44.32
C ARG A 846 -74.93 51.36 45.43
N PHE A 847 -74.22 50.77 46.38
CA PHE A 847 -74.79 50.04 47.52
C PHE A 847 -74.41 50.71 48.85
N PRO A 848 -74.92 51.93 49.11
CA PRO A 848 -74.66 52.62 50.35
C PRO A 848 -75.16 51.79 51.53
N ASP A 849 -74.31 51.61 52.54
CA ASP A 849 -74.60 50.86 53.78
C ASP A 849 -74.89 49.35 53.62
N ARG A 850 -74.55 48.75 52.47
CA ARG A 850 -74.88 47.36 52.16
C ARG A 850 -73.66 46.56 51.67
N PRO A 851 -72.66 46.27 52.53
CA PRO A 851 -71.48 45.52 52.13
C PRO A 851 -71.81 44.11 51.62
N GLU A 852 -72.91 43.52 52.10
CA GLU A 852 -73.41 42.22 51.63
C GLU A 852 -73.85 42.27 50.15
N ALA A 853 -74.49 43.37 49.72
CA ALA A 853 -74.94 43.53 48.34
C ALA A 853 -73.78 43.71 47.36
N ILE A 854 -72.67 44.30 47.82
CA ILE A 854 -71.41 44.39 47.06
C ILE A 854 -70.87 42.98 46.80
N LEU A 855 -70.72 42.17 47.84
CA LEU A 855 -70.25 40.78 47.74
C LEU A 855 -71.17 39.89 46.89
N GLU A 856 -72.50 40.02 47.04
CA GLU A 856 -73.46 39.30 46.20
C GLU A 856 -73.32 39.63 44.71
N THR A 857 -73.05 40.90 44.40
CA THR A 857 -72.89 41.37 43.02
C THR A 857 -71.56 40.92 42.44
N LEU A 858 -70.46 40.99 43.21
CA LEU A 858 -69.17 40.41 42.81
C LEU A 858 -69.28 38.91 42.56
N ASN A 859 -69.98 38.17 43.42
CA ASN A 859 -70.18 36.73 43.24
C ASN A 859 -70.92 36.42 41.93
N ARG A 860 -71.90 37.24 41.52
CA ARG A 860 -72.55 37.10 40.21
C ARG A 860 -71.57 37.37 39.07
N LEU A 861 -70.85 38.49 39.11
CA LEU A 861 -69.88 38.89 38.10
C LEU A 861 -68.80 37.82 37.89
N PHE A 862 -68.24 37.27 38.96
CA PHE A 862 -67.19 36.26 38.87
C PHE A 862 -67.68 34.93 38.31
N ARG A 863 -68.92 34.52 38.59
CA ARG A 863 -69.47 33.29 37.99
C ARG A 863 -69.70 33.39 36.49
N ASP A 864 -69.98 34.60 36.00
CA ASP A 864 -70.26 34.82 34.58
C ASP A 864 -68.96 34.95 33.77
N VAL A 865 -67.85 35.35 34.41
CA VAL A 865 -66.59 35.68 33.74
C VAL A 865 -65.44 34.69 34.03
N LEU A 866 -65.41 34.03 35.19
CA LEU A 866 -64.32 33.13 35.58
C LEU A 866 -64.65 31.65 35.30
N ASP A 867 -63.65 30.88 34.90
CA ASP A 867 -63.74 29.42 34.85
C ASP A 867 -63.92 28.83 36.27
N ARG A 868 -64.61 27.68 36.38
CA ARG A 868 -64.97 27.05 37.68
C ARG A 868 -63.79 26.68 38.61
N ALA A 869 -62.55 26.88 38.17
CA ALA A 869 -61.32 26.59 38.91
C ALA A 869 -60.77 27.79 39.70
N LEU A 870 -61.30 29.01 39.50
CA LEU A 870 -60.86 30.22 40.20
C LEU A 870 -61.99 30.75 41.12
N GLY A 871 -61.69 30.91 42.41
CA GLY A 871 -62.55 31.53 43.41
C GLY A 871 -61.80 32.61 44.20
N MET A 872 -62.52 33.39 45.00
CA MET A 872 -61.92 34.45 45.81
C MET A 872 -62.56 34.54 47.20
N THR A 873 -61.77 34.46 48.26
CA THR A 873 -62.21 34.85 49.61
C THR A 873 -62.25 36.38 49.67
N CYS A 874 -63.23 36.97 50.33
CA CYS A 874 -63.32 38.43 50.39
C CYS A 874 -64.12 38.94 51.59
N VAL A 875 -63.63 39.97 52.26
CA VAL A 875 -64.35 40.76 53.26
C VAL A 875 -64.46 42.20 52.77
N VAL A 876 -65.65 42.78 52.89
CA VAL A 876 -65.92 44.18 52.56
C VAL A 876 -66.43 44.89 53.81
N GLY A 877 -65.89 46.08 54.06
CA GLY A 877 -66.25 46.94 55.18
C GLY A 877 -66.57 48.36 54.75
N LEU A 878 -67.58 48.94 55.40
CA LEU A 878 -67.95 50.35 55.27
C LEU A 878 -67.78 51.01 56.64
N LEU A 879 -66.71 51.80 56.78
CA LEU A 879 -66.45 52.59 57.98
C LEU A 879 -67.08 53.97 57.82
N GLU A 880 -67.91 54.37 58.77
CA GLU A 880 -68.39 55.74 58.92
C GLU A 880 -67.51 56.48 59.93
N PRO A 881 -66.58 57.38 59.48
CA PRO A 881 -65.60 57.96 60.39
C PRO A 881 -66.22 58.85 61.49
N ALA A 882 -67.38 59.45 61.22
CA ALA A 882 -68.09 60.33 62.15
C ALA A 882 -68.60 59.57 63.39
N THR A 883 -69.21 58.39 63.18
CA THR A 883 -69.81 57.58 64.25
C THR A 883 -68.86 56.49 64.77
N GLY A 884 -67.86 56.11 63.97
CA GLY A 884 -67.05 54.92 64.19
C GLY A 884 -67.76 53.61 63.85
N ARG A 885 -68.96 53.65 63.27
CA ARG A 885 -69.68 52.44 62.85
C ARG A 885 -68.98 51.82 61.63
N LEU A 886 -68.53 50.58 61.79
CA LEU A 886 -67.98 49.73 60.75
C LEU A 886 -68.97 48.61 60.46
N ARG A 887 -69.55 48.63 59.26
CA ARG A 887 -70.44 47.56 58.78
C ARG A 887 -69.67 46.62 57.86
N LEU A 888 -69.61 45.34 58.20
CA LEU A 888 -68.80 44.32 57.53
C LEU A 888 -69.67 43.24 56.91
N ALA A 889 -69.26 42.68 55.78
CA ALA A 889 -69.78 41.41 55.27
C ALA A 889 -68.59 40.53 54.84
N ASN A 890 -68.67 39.23 55.11
CA ASN A 890 -67.58 38.30 54.86
C ASN A 890 -68.03 37.15 53.92
N ALA A 891 -67.22 36.87 52.90
CA ALA A 891 -67.35 35.75 51.98
C ALA A 891 -66.10 34.85 52.09
N ALA A 892 -66.11 33.97 53.08
CA ALA A 892 -65.08 32.97 53.39
C ALA A 892 -63.67 33.51 53.67
N GLN A 893 -63.50 34.82 53.90
CA GLN A 893 -62.23 35.37 54.34
C GLN A 893 -61.97 35.09 55.83
N SER A 894 -60.70 35.04 56.21
CA SER A 894 -60.25 34.86 57.59
C SER A 894 -60.92 35.86 58.55
N PHE A 895 -61.29 35.37 59.74
CA PHE A 895 -61.96 36.19 60.76
C PHE A 895 -61.02 37.30 61.27
N PRO A 896 -61.44 38.58 61.27
CA PRO A 896 -60.57 39.66 61.73
C PRO A 896 -60.30 39.59 63.24
N LEU A 897 -59.21 40.20 63.69
CA LEU A 897 -58.97 40.40 65.12
C LEU A 897 -59.45 41.78 65.56
N VAL A 898 -60.02 41.86 66.76
CA VAL A 898 -60.32 43.10 67.46
C VAL A 898 -59.42 43.27 68.66
N TRP A 899 -59.05 44.51 68.96
CA TRP A 899 -58.16 44.84 70.07
C TRP A 899 -58.70 45.99 70.90
N ARG A 900 -58.51 45.86 72.22
CA ARG A 900 -58.83 46.87 73.23
C ARG A 900 -57.57 47.15 74.05
N PRO A 901 -57.31 48.41 74.45
CA PRO A 901 -56.17 48.73 75.30
C PRO A 901 -56.17 47.90 76.59
N GLY A 902 -55.03 47.28 76.91
CA GLY A 902 -54.87 46.44 78.09
C GLY A 902 -55.47 45.03 78.00
N GLN A 903 -55.98 44.63 76.83
CA GLN A 903 -56.49 43.28 76.57
C GLN A 903 -55.77 42.65 75.37
N PRO A 904 -55.57 41.33 75.34
CA PRO A 904 -55.06 40.65 74.16
C PRO A 904 -56.05 40.80 72.98
N ALA A 905 -55.51 40.88 71.76
CA ALA A 905 -56.32 40.85 70.55
C ALA A 905 -57.06 39.51 70.43
N THR A 906 -58.34 39.56 70.07
CA THR A 906 -59.21 38.36 69.97
C THR A 906 -59.87 38.29 68.60
N PHE A 907 -60.11 37.08 68.11
CA PHE A 907 -60.81 36.87 66.84
C PHE A 907 -62.29 37.26 66.96
N LEU A 908 -62.77 38.08 66.02
CA LEU A 908 -64.17 38.44 65.88
C LEU A 908 -64.83 37.48 64.88
N GLU A 909 -65.66 36.58 65.37
CA GLU A 909 -66.46 35.72 64.51
C GLU A 909 -67.45 36.57 63.69
N THR A 910 -67.31 36.51 62.37
CA THR A 910 -68.21 37.19 61.43
C THR A 910 -69.10 36.17 60.73
N PRO A 911 -70.41 36.44 60.55
CA PRO A 911 -71.23 35.66 59.62
C PRO A 911 -70.56 35.61 58.24
N THR A 912 -70.34 34.41 57.71
CA THR A 912 -69.57 34.23 56.47
C THR A 912 -70.32 33.37 55.47
N SER A 913 -70.17 33.69 54.18
CA SER A 913 -70.72 32.91 53.06
C SER A 913 -69.63 32.10 52.34
N TYR A 914 -69.95 31.42 51.25
CA TYR A 914 -68.96 30.74 50.41
C TYR A 914 -68.04 31.74 49.68
N PRO A 915 -66.81 31.33 49.30
CA PRO A 915 -65.94 32.15 48.44
C PRO A 915 -66.65 32.57 47.16
N LEU A 916 -66.33 33.77 46.69
CA LEU A 916 -66.88 34.36 45.47
C LEU A 916 -66.50 33.50 44.25
N GLY A 917 -67.43 33.33 43.31
CA GLY A 917 -67.23 32.56 42.08
C GLY A 917 -67.57 31.06 42.18
N LEU A 918 -67.61 30.48 43.39
CA LEU A 918 -67.76 29.02 43.55
C LEU A 918 -69.22 28.54 43.77
N ALA A 919 -70.04 29.28 44.52
CA ALA A 919 -71.39 28.86 44.88
C ALA A 919 -72.52 29.63 44.16
N ARG A 920 -73.57 28.91 43.72
CA ARG A 920 -74.77 29.51 43.06
C ARG A 920 -75.59 30.44 43.95
N ARG A 921 -75.59 30.21 45.27
CA ARG A 921 -76.22 31.09 46.27
C ARG A 921 -75.24 31.30 47.41
N SER A 922 -74.57 32.45 47.40
CA SER A 922 -73.75 32.94 48.51
C SER A 922 -74.53 34.08 49.15
N GLN A 923 -74.87 33.97 50.44
CA GLN A 923 -75.68 34.94 51.17
C GLN A 923 -74.84 35.52 52.33
N PRO A 924 -73.91 36.44 52.04
CA PRO A 924 -73.16 37.12 53.10
C PRO A 924 -74.14 37.92 53.97
N GLN A 925 -73.91 37.93 55.28
CA GLN A 925 -74.73 38.70 56.22
C GLN A 925 -73.90 39.84 56.81
N PRO A 926 -74.49 41.04 56.96
CA PRO A 926 -73.78 42.17 57.52
C PRO A 926 -73.63 42.05 59.05
N LEU A 927 -72.51 42.54 59.57
CA LEU A 927 -72.21 42.72 60.99
C LEU A 927 -71.84 44.18 61.24
N ASP A 928 -72.53 44.85 62.17
CA ASP A 928 -72.19 46.20 62.62
C ASP A 928 -71.26 46.13 63.85
N LEU A 929 -70.21 46.93 63.85
CA LEU A 929 -69.24 47.11 64.94
C LEU A 929 -68.96 48.60 65.15
N TRP A 930 -68.93 49.08 66.38
CA TRP A 930 -68.55 50.48 66.67
C TRP A 930 -67.12 50.55 67.17
N LEU A 931 -66.23 51.15 66.37
CA LEU A 931 -64.81 51.32 66.69
C LEU A 931 -64.55 52.62 67.45
N GLY A 932 -63.66 52.57 68.44
CA GLY A 932 -63.21 53.76 69.18
C GLY A 932 -64.27 54.41 70.08
N THR A 933 -65.32 53.68 70.45
CA THR A 933 -66.28 54.04 71.51
C THR A 933 -65.85 53.43 72.84
N ALA A 934 -66.38 53.89 73.97
CA ALA A 934 -66.04 53.37 75.30
C ALA A 934 -66.20 51.83 75.44
N ASP A 935 -67.27 51.28 74.85
CA ASP A 935 -67.57 49.83 74.88
C ASP A 935 -67.03 49.06 73.65
N GLY A 936 -66.58 49.79 72.64
CA GLY A 936 -66.08 49.27 71.37
C GLY A 936 -64.60 48.89 71.38
N PRO A 937 -64.12 48.11 70.40
CA PRO A 937 -62.68 47.90 70.23
C PRO A 937 -62.00 49.15 69.69
N ALA A 938 -60.74 49.36 70.07
CA ALA A 938 -59.92 50.47 69.60
C ALA A 938 -59.30 50.20 68.22
N ALA A 939 -59.14 48.93 67.85
CA ALA A 939 -58.65 48.54 66.54
C ALA A 939 -59.28 47.25 66.03
N ILE A 940 -59.30 47.08 64.70
CA ILE A 940 -59.62 45.85 64.00
C ILE A 940 -58.56 45.55 62.95
N VAL A 941 -58.20 44.27 62.79
CA VAL A 941 -57.14 43.78 61.90
C VAL A 941 -57.69 42.69 60.98
N PHE A 942 -57.69 42.96 59.68
CA PHE A 942 -57.98 41.98 58.63
C PHE A 942 -56.67 41.42 58.09
N TYR A 943 -56.68 40.14 57.73
CA TYR A 943 -55.48 39.46 57.23
C TYR A 943 -55.83 38.30 56.29
N THR A 944 -54.87 37.90 55.45
CA THR A 944 -54.95 36.69 54.62
C THR A 944 -54.24 35.52 55.30
N ASP A 945 -54.67 34.30 54.99
CA ASP A 945 -54.16 33.05 55.58
C ASP A 945 -52.64 32.88 55.43
N GLY A 946 -52.04 33.43 54.38
CA GLY A 946 -50.58 33.45 54.18
C GLY A 946 -49.76 33.94 55.39
N LEU A 947 -50.33 34.75 56.30
CA LEU A 947 -49.65 35.16 57.55
C LEU A 947 -49.69 34.09 58.65
N VAL A 948 -50.76 33.32 58.76
CA VAL A 948 -50.92 32.28 59.81
C VAL A 948 -50.41 30.92 59.35
N GLU A 949 -50.47 30.65 58.05
CA GLU A 949 -49.98 29.41 57.43
C GLU A 949 -48.48 29.43 57.15
N ALA A 950 -47.83 30.59 57.26
CA ALA A 950 -46.38 30.72 57.09
C ALA A 950 -45.61 29.76 58.02
N VAL A 951 -44.69 28.96 57.46
CA VAL A 951 -44.00 27.88 58.18
C VAL A 951 -42.54 28.19 58.52
N ASP A 952 -42.05 27.59 59.61
CA ASP A 952 -40.62 27.56 59.94
C ASP A 952 -39.88 26.40 59.21
N ARG A 953 -38.60 26.20 59.52
CA ARG A 953 -37.79 25.10 58.97
C ARG A 953 -38.32 23.70 59.26
N SER A 954 -39.17 23.56 60.28
CA SER A 954 -39.74 22.30 60.71
C SER A 954 -41.15 22.10 60.12
N GLU A 955 -41.54 22.92 59.14
CA GLU A 955 -42.87 22.94 58.52
C GLU A 955 -43.99 23.25 59.54
N THR A 956 -43.66 23.87 60.68
CA THR A 956 -44.65 24.24 61.70
C THR A 956 -45.25 25.60 61.35
N PRO A 957 -46.59 25.73 61.22
CA PRO A 957 -47.22 27.01 60.90
C PRO A 957 -47.07 28.03 62.05
N PHE A 958 -47.01 29.31 61.70
CA PHE A 958 -46.98 30.42 62.65
C PHE A 958 -48.18 30.33 63.59
N GLY A 959 -49.36 30.08 63.01
CA GLY A 959 -50.59 29.73 63.70
C GLY A 959 -51.31 30.91 64.35
N TYR A 960 -52.61 30.72 64.61
CA TYR A 960 -53.51 31.75 65.12
C TYR A 960 -53.10 32.33 66.48
N THR A 961 -52.57 31.50 67.39
CA THR A 961 -52.18 31.95 68.74
C THR A 961 -51.00 32.92 68.71
N ARG A 962 -49.96 32.63 67.90
CA ARG A 962 -48.80 33.53 67.76
C ARG A 962 -49.19 34.79 67.00
N PHE A 963 -50.09 34.66 66.02
CA PHE A 963 -50.62 35.80 65.29
C PHE A 963 -51.38 36.78 66.18
N ALA A 964 -52.28 36.30 67.04
CA ALA A 964 -52.96 37.16 68.01
C ALA A 964 -52.00 37.88 68.97
N ALA A 965 -50.94 37.18 69.43
CA ALA A 965 -49.90 37.78 70.26
C ALA A 965 -49.09 38.85 69.51
N ALA A 966 -48.72 38.59 68.25
CA ALA A 966 -47.99 39.53 67.40
C ALA A 966 -48.83 40.80 67.11
N VAL A 967 -50.13 40.62 66.82
CA VAL A 967 -51.09 41.73 66.63
C VAL A 967 -51.20 42.58 67.90
N THR A 968 -51.31 41.95 69.08
CA THR A 968 -51.38 42.65 70.37
C THR A 968 -50.14 43.51 70.58
N ALA A 969 -48.95 42.93 70.44
CA ALA A 969 -47.68 43.65 70.60
C ALA A 969 -47.50 44.78 69.58
N ALA A 970 -47.93 44.56 68.33
CA ALA A 970 -47.85 45.55 67.27
C ALA A 970 -48.74 46.78 67.54
N LEU A 971 -49.94 46.58 68.09
CA LEU A 971 -50.88 47.65 68.42
C LEU A 971 -50.49 48.42 69.70
N GLU A 972 -49.88 47.75 70.67
CA GLU A 972 -49.35 48.39 71.89
C GLU A 972 -48.08 49.23 71.62
N GLY A 973 -47.26 48.84 70.64
CA GLY A 973 -45.98 49.48 70.35
C GLY A 973 -46.05 50.87 69.68
N GLY A 974 -47.24 51.36 69.32
CA GLY A 974 -47.46 52.73 68.79
C GLY A 974 -46.86 53.06 67.41
N GLY A 975 -46.15 52.11 66.77
CA GLY A 975 -45.48 52.28 65.48
C GLY A 975 -46.37 52.03 64.26
N ASP A 976 -45.81 51.39 63.24
CA ASP A 976 -46.58 50.82 62.12
C ASP A 976 -46.99 49.39 62.49
N PRO A 977 -48.26 49.16 62.85
CA PRO A 977 -48.72 47.84 63.31
C PRO A 977 -48.63 46.80 62.19
N GLY A 978 -48.83 47.18 60.93
CA GLY A 978 -48.70 46.26 59.81
C GLY A 978 -47.26 45.77 59.66
N GLN A 979 -46.29 46.69 59.64
CA GLN A 979 -44.87 46.33 59.54
C GLN A 979 -44.39 45.48 60.73
N ALA A 980 -44.87 45.78 61.95
CA ALA A 980 -44.53 44.99 63.13
C ALA A 980 -45.06 43.55 63.06
N ILE A 981 -46.29 43.35 62.56
CA ILE A 981 -46.86 42.02 62.32
C ILE A 981 -46.02 41.24 61.30
N PHE A 982 -45.70 41.85 60.16
CA PHE A 982 -44.85 41.22 59.13
C PHE A 982 -43.46 40.87 59.67
N ALA A 983 -42.86 41.74 60.48
CA ALA A 983 -41.56 41.49 61.09
C ALA A 983 -41.59 40.29 62.04
N ALA A 984 -42.65 40.15 62.85
CA ALA A 984 -42.83 39.02 63.75
C ALA A 984 -42.98 37.69 63.00
N VAL A 985 -43.79 37.65 61.94
CA VAL A 985 -43.93 36.46 61.08
C VAL A 985 -42.59 36.14 60.40
N ARG A 986 -41.92 37.14 59.82
CA ARG A 986 -40.64 36.94 59.14
C ARG A 986 -39.56 36.39 60.06
N GLN A 987 -39.46 36.91 61.29
CA GLN A 987 -38.52 36.42 62.31
C GLN A 987 -38.75 34.94 62.64
N PHE A 988 -40.00 34.46 62.58
CA PHE A 988 -40.33 33.05 62.79
C PHE A 988 -39.98 32.19 61.56
N THR A 989 -40.25 32.69 60.35
CA THR A 989 -40.06 31.92 59.10
C THR A 989 -38.62 31.81 58.62
N GLU A 990 -37.74 32.78 58.93
CA GLU A 990 -36.40 32.84 58.31
C GLU A 990 -35.57 31.56 58.61
N PRO A 991 -34.98 30.93 57.57
CA PRO A 991 -34.74 31.36 56.19
C PRO A 991 -35.73 30.79 55.15
N VAL A 992 -36.87 30.22 55.56
CA VAL A 992 -37.83 29.58 54.65
C VAL A 992 -38.59 30.66 53.87
N PRO A 993 -38.63 30.59 52.52
CA PRO A 993 -39.45 31.49 51.70
C PRO A 993 -40.94 31.28 52.00
N TRP A 994 -41.74 32.34 51.89
CA TRP A 994 -43.19 32.24 52.07
C TRP A 994 -43.80 31.47 50.89
N ALA A 995 -44.78 30.63 51.17
CA ALA A 995 -45.41 29.78 50.17
C ALA A 995 -46.58 30.47 49.46
N ASP A 996 -47.22 31.43 50.13
CA ASP A 996 -48.38 32.16 49.65
C ASP A 996 -48.21 33.68 49.79
N ASP A 997 -49.08 34.44 49.15
CA ASP A 997 -49.17 35.89 49.34
C ASP A 997 -49.75 36.22 50.72
N ALA A 998 -49.35 37.36 51.27
CA ALA A 998 -49.72 37.74 52.62
C ALA A 998 -50.05 39.22 52.70
N SER A 999 -51.19 39.53 53.31
CA SER A 999 -51.72 40.88 53.44
C SER A 999 -52.28 41.13 54.83
N VAL A 1000 -52.11 42.36 55.31
CA VAL A 1000 -52.74 42.86 56.54
C VAL A 1000 -53.31 44.25 56.32
N LEU A 1001 -54.52 44.47 56.84
CA LEU A 1001 -55.14 45.78 56.96
C LEU A 1001 -55.52 46.05 58.40
N VAL A 1002 -54.98 47.12 58.96
CA VAL A 1002 -55.28 47.57 60.33
C VAL A 1002 -56.09 48.85 60.27
N ILE A 1003 -57.21 48.89 61.01
CA ILE A 1003 -57.98 50.11 61.27
C ILE A 1003 -57.87 50.39 62.77
N GLN A 1004 -57.32 51.53 63.14
CA GLN A 1004 -57.10 51.91 64.54
C GLN A 1004 -57.69 53.30 64.81
N ALA A 1005 -58.44 53.45 65.90
CA ALA A 1005 -58.86 54.75 66.41
C ALA A 1005 -57.68 55.48 67.05
N THR A 1006 -57.46 56.76 66.70
CA THR A 1006 -56.41 57.60 67.29
C THR A 1006 -56.79 58.14 68.66
N ASP A 1007 -58.10 58.29 68.94
CA ASP A 1007 -58.66 58.77 70.20
C ASP A 1007 -59.96 58.01 70.54
N VAL A 1008 -60.18 57.67 71.81
CA VAL A 1008 -61.41 57.01 72.30
C VAL A 1008 -62.42 58.07 72.70
N VAL A 1009 -63.64 58.03 72.13
CA VAL A 1009 -64.73 58.92 72.50
C VAL A 1009 -65.51 58.30 73.65
N SER A 1010 -65.64 59.04 74.75
CA SER A 1010 -66.43 58.70 75.94
C SER A 1010 -67.91 58.58 75.64
#